data_AF-N9WEX1-F1
#
_entry.id   AF-N9WEX1-F1
#
_cell.length_a   1.000
_cell.length_b   1.000
_cell.length_c   1.000
_cell.angle_alpha   90.00
_cell.angle_beta   90.00
_cell.angle_gamma   90.00
#
_symmetry.space_group_name_H-M   'P 1'
#
loop_
_entity.id
_entity.type
_entity.pdbx_description
1 polymer ?
#
loop_
_entity_poly.entity_id
_entity_poly.type
_entity_poly.pdbx_seq_one_letter_code
_entity_poly.pdbx_strand_id
1 'polypeptide(L)'
;MNDHFFQQFYLHENKDVHLLNPWVSERYHREREKLFYYALQVNKEFVLSSTCMRSNLKNLLMMWRGTDGNETIKFKENDKINAFSSLYQTISILVPVISTTFASVGRFLEYVQKPYELGTLIIDEAGQAQPHLALGAMLRCKKVLVVGDPKQVEPVVTDDLDAIKQLLKNEYTTPYSDKHISVQQFSDKLNPFGTYLNDSSGEKLWVGCPLVVHRRCINPMFDISNRISYDGVMIQQTKEPDQNIVDTFAIPISKWLQCSGKEKNHLRKDHYVPEQGKETLNIIKLAFEKAKGDKPDLYVISPFTSVVEGLKKEIRESDFYKLNKENYNEWMESNIGTVHTFQGKEANEVVLLLGCDQDAKGAVTWVNANIINVAVTRAKYRLCIIGDYRIWKQNQVLKITKGVIDAYTLQYLNQLKEADQTNQNKELITLLMKQLPSSSDYVNEKGDGEEDIIDTYILMKELKKIKFAKNFLTEEEKKIYHLTDEDLNELSYSVKSHLLTGIKINSLYEALFYDNNIPFEDFSFKNIMFCKATELYMRESFISVIQSQFKDAKKKDNNYTIGYMAKKINDNIDTFIRLLNDKYYNGIWWKIYGKKLNDINVLRRTCCHPDEFLLADEQNLKQLLFDEEVFKNLKVGRRIAKNIEKLNIKCVQ
;
A
#
# COMPACT_ATOMS: atom_id res chain seq x y z
N MET A 1 -37.45 1.01 13.59
CA MET A 1 -36.32 0.85 12.65
C MET A 1 -36.10 2.19 11.97
N ASN A 2 -34.92 2.43 11.40
CA ASN A 2 -34.61 3.67 10.73
C ASN A 2 -35.16 3.64 9.28
N ASP A 3 -36.30 4.27 9.02
CA ASP A 3 -36.93 4.26 7.69
C ASP A 3 -36.04 4.92 6.62
N HIS A 4 -35.23 5.91 7.01
CA HIS A 4 -34.25 6.54 6.13
C HIS A 4 -33.17 5.54 5.69
N PHE A 5 -32.70 4.65 6.57
CA PHE A 5 -31.78 3.57 6.19
C PHE A 5 -32.37 2.70 5.09
N PHE A 6 -33.61 2.22 5.25
CA PHE A 6 -34.22 1.31 4.29
C PHE A 6 -34.52 2.01 2.95
N GLN A 7 -34.92 3.28 2.97
CA GLN A 7 -35.05 4.07 1.75
C GLN A 7 -33.72 4.16 0.98
N GLN A 8 -32.62 4.49 1.66
CA GLN A 8 -31.30 4.56 1.03
C GLN A 8 -30.79 3.19 0.56
N PHE A 9 -31.05 2.13 1.34
CA PHE A 9 -30.70 0.75 0.99
C PHE A 9 -31.33 0.31 -0.34
N TYR A 10 -32.61 0.66 -0.58
CA TYR A 10 -33.29 0.30 -1.82
C TYR A 10 -32.93 1.22 -3.02
N LEU A 11 -32.47 2.45 -2.79
CA LEU A 11 -32.17 3.44 -3.85
C LEU A 11 -30.76 3.34 -4.47
N HIS A 12 -29.82 2.65 -3.82
CA HIS A 12 -28.44 2.35 -4.27
C HIS A 12 -27.51 3.56 -4.57
N GLU A 13 -26.63 3.87 -3.60
CA GLU A 13 -25.18 3.74 -3.78
C GLU A 13 -24.63 3.01 -2.53
N ASN A 14 -23.82 1.97 -2.74
CA ASN A 14 -23.38 1.06 -1.66
C ASN A 14 -22.67 1.79 -0.50
N LYS A 15 -21.99 2.91 -0.79
CA LYS A 15 -21.14 3.61 0.18
C LYS A 15 -21.94 4.31 1.28
N ASP A 16 -23.02 4.99 0.93
CA ASP A 16 -23.78 5.80 1.89
C ASP A 16 -24.58 4.92 2.85
N VAL A 17 -25.05 3.77 2.37
CA VAL A 17 -25.73 2.76 3.19
C VAL A 17 -24.81 2.26 4.31
N HIS A 18 -23.52 2.04 4.05
CA HIS A 18 -22.55 1.62 5.06
C HIS A 18 -22.28 2.69 6.14
N LEU A 19 -22.71 3.95 5.92
CA LEU A 19 -22.61 5.02 6.91
C LEU A 19 -23.85 5.13 7.81
N LEU A 20 -24.91 4.41 7.48
CA LEU A 20 -26.19 4.45 8.18
C LEU A 20 -26.36 3.23 9.10
N ASN A 21 -27.15 3.40 10.17
CA ASN A 21 -27.48 2.30 11.08
C ASN A 21 -28.99 1.97 11.01
N PRO A 22 -29.37 0.74 10.64
CA PRO A 22 -30.79 0.34 10.53
C PRO A 22 -31.51 0.30 11.89
N TRP A 23 -30.76 0.09 12.97
CA TRP A 23 -31.30 -0.21 14.30
C TRP A 23 -31.40 1.00 15.21
N VAL A 24 -30.74 2.11 14.85
CA VAL A 24 -30.56 3.22 15.76
C VAL A 24 -30.99 4.54 15.13
N SER A 25 -31.94 5.19 15.80
CA SER A 25 -32.32 6.59 15.55
C SER A 25 -31.76 7.49 16.64
N GLU A 26 -31.66 8.80 16.37
CA GLU A 26 -31.20 9.80 17.34
C GLU A 26 -32.07 9.77 18.62
N ARG A 27 -33.38 9.66 18.47
CA ARG A 27 -34.32 9.47 19.59
C ARG A 27 -33.98 8.22 20.42
N TYR A 28 -33.74 7.09 19.76
CA TYR A 28 -33.40 5.84 20.48
C TYR A 28 -32.04 5.97 21.20
N HIS A 29 -31.04 6.59 20.57
CA HIS A 29 -29.78 6.91 21.22
C HIS A 29 -29.99 7.77 22.48
N ARG A 30 -30.81 8.82 22.39
CA ARG A 30 -31.08 9.69 23.54
C ARG A 30 -31.73 8.96 24.70
N GLU A 31 -32.69 8.07 24.43
CA GLU A 31 -33.30 7.26 25.49
C GLU A 31 -32.33 6.23 26.08
N ARG A 32 -31.42 5.65 25.28
CA ARG A 32 -30.34 4.78 25.78
C ARG A 32 -29.38 5.53 26.70
N GLU A 33 -29.00 6.76 26.35
CA GLU A 33 -28.15 7.60 27.20
C GLU A 33 -28.81 7.90 28.56
N LYS A 34 -30.09 8.26 28.54
CA LYS A 34 -30.87 8.49 29.78
C LYS A 34 -30.93 7.23 30.63
N LEU A 35 -31.25 6.08 30.04
CA LEU A 35 -31.28 4.80 30.76
C LEU A 35 -29.93 4.48 31.39
N PHE A 36 -28.83 4.67 30.64
CA PHE A 36 -27.48 4.44 31.15
C PHE A 36 -27.16 5.37 32.32
N TYR A 37 -27.51 6.66 32.22
CA TYR A 37 -27.34 7.63 33.31
C TYR A 37 -28.12 7.20 34.57
N TYR A 38 -29.40 6.84 34.45
CA TYR A 38 -30.19 6.39 35.59
C TYR A 38 -29.66 5.10 36.21
N ALA A 39 -29.20 4.14 35.38
CA ALA A 39 -28.55 2.92 35.87
C ALA A 39 -27.28 3.24 36.69
N LEU A 40 -26.47 4.21 36.25
CA LEU A 40 -25.31 4.68 37.00
C LEU A 40 -25.71 5.34 38.34
N GLN A 41 -26.82 6.07 38.39
CA GLN A 41 -27.31 6.62 39.67
C GLN A 41 -27.72 5.50 40.63
N VAL A 42 -28.43 4.48 40.16
CA VAL A 42 -28.80 3.31 40.98
C VAL A 42 -27.56 2.59 41.49
N ASN A 43 -26.57 2.36 40.62
CA ASN A 43 -25.30 1.72 41.02
C ASN A 43 -24.56 2.55 42.07
N LYS A 44 -24.52 3.87 41.91
CA LYS A 44 -23.91 4.78 42.89
C LYS A 44 -24.59 4.65 44.25
N GLU A 45 -25.91 4.76 44.30
CA GLU A 45 -26.67 4.67 45.57
C GLU A 45 -26.52 3.28 46.20
N PHE A 46 -26.52 2.20 45.40
CA PHE A 46 -26.28 0.84 45.90
C PHE A 46 -24.87 0.68 46.48
N VAL A 47 -23.84 1.19 45.81
CA VAL A 47 -22.45 1.13 46.29
C VAL A 47 -22.28 1.92 47.60
N LEU A 48 -22.89 3.11 47.71
CA LEU A 48 -22.76 3.96 48.89
C LEU A 48 -23.54 3.43 50.10
N SER A 49 -24.69 2.77 49.87
CA SER A 49 -25.55 2.27 50.95
C SER A 49 -25.22 0.85 51.42
N SER A 50 -24.57 0.02 50.59
CA SER A 50 -24.34 -1.40 50.88
C SER A 50 -23.09 -1.65 51.74
N THR A 51 -23.30 -2.09 52.98
CA THR A 51 -22.21 -2.54 53.87
C THR A 51 -21.52 -3.80 53.34
N CYS A 52 -22.25 -4.69 52.66
CA CYS A 52 -21.70 -5.88 52.02
C CYS A 52 -20.71 -5.52 50.89
N MET A 53 -21.05 -4.53 50.06
CA MET A 53 -20.14 -4.02 49.01
C MET A 53 -18.85 -3.50 49.61
N ARG A 54 -18.94 -2.68 50.68
CA ARG A 54 -17.78 -2.16 51.38
C ARG A 54 -16.88 -3.27 51.93
N SER A 55 -17.46 -4.29 52.57
CA SER A 55 -16.71 -5.44 53.09
C SER A 55 -16.05 -6.24 51.99
N ASN A 56 -16.75 -6.49 50.88
CA ASN A 56 -16.19 -7.21 49.73
C ASN A 56 -15.01 -6.44 49.11
N LEU A 57 -15.13 -5.12 48.93
CA LEU A 57 -14.03 -4.30 48.39
C LEU A 57 -12.81 -4.29 49.32
N LYS A 58 -13.01 -4.22 50.64
CA LYS A 58 -11.92 -4.35 51.61
C LYS A 58 -11.23 -5.72 51.53
N ASN A 59 -12.02 -6.80 51.51
CA ASN A 59 -11.49 -8.16 51.40
C ASN A 59 -10.69 -8.36 50.11
N LEU A 60 -11.18 -7.83 48.98
CA LEU A 60 -10.46 -7.86 47.71
C LEU A 60 -9.13 -7.11 47.80
N LEU A 61 -9.12 -5.92 48.40
CA LEU A 61 -7.90 -5.12 48.59
C LEU A 61 -6.88 -5.85 49.47
N MET A 62 -7.33 -6.47 50.57
CA MET A 62 -6.47 -7.26 51.46
C MET A 62 -5.92 -8.50 50.73
N MET A 63 -6.72 -9.15 49.88
CA MET A 63 -6.26 -10.28 49.06
C MET A 63 -5.19 -9.87 48.04
N TRP A 64 -5.29 -8.68 47.44
CA TRP A 64 -4.28 -8.19 46.49
C TRP A 64 -3.01 -7.67 47.16
N ARG A 65 -3.14 -6.94 48.27
CA ARG A 65 -1.99 -6.33 48.98
C ARG A 65 -1.30 -7.30 49.93
N GLY A 66 -2.02 -8.29 50.44
CA GLY A 66 -1.55 -9.15 51.53
C GLY A 66 -1.43 -8.42 52.87
N THR A 67 -2.03 -7.23 53.01
CA THR A 67 -1.98 -6.41 54.22
C THR A 67 -3.29 -5.71 54.54
N ASP A 68 -3.49 -5.37 55.81
CA ASP A 68 -4.47 -4.40 56.28
C ASP A 68 -3.77 -3.40 57.20
N GLY A 69 -3.57 -2.17 56.73
CA GLY A 69 -2.66 -1.21 57.37
C GLY A 69 -1.23 -1.75 57.43
N ASN A 70 -0.68 -1.88 58.64
CA ASN A 70 0.67 -2.41 58.89
C ASN A 70 0.69 -3.93 59.14
N GLU A 71 -0.48 -4.58 59.20
CA GLU A 71 -0.57 -6.01 59.48
C GLU A 71 -0.52 -6.84 58.21
N THR A 72 0.22 -7.95 58.24
CA THR A 72 0.25 -8.91 57.12
C THR A 72 -0.92 -9.88 57.24
N ILE A 73 -1.75 -9.95 56.21
CA ILE A 73 -2.91 -10.84 56.13
C ILE A 73 -2.61 -11.99 55.17
N LYS A 74 -2.76 -13.22 55.65
CA LYS A 74 -2.65 -14.43 54.84
C LYS A 74 -3.97 -15.19 54.83
N PHE A 75 -4.72 -15.06 53.73
CA PHE A 75 -5.89 -15.90 53.48
C PHE A 75 -5.47 -17.33 53.13
N LYS A 76 -6.21 -18.32 53.64
CA LYS A 76 -6.06 -19.70 53.18
C LYS A 76 -6.43 -19.78 51.70
N GLU A 77 -5.75 -20.63 50.96
CA GLU A 77 -5.96 -20.76 49.52
C GLU A 77 -7.40 -21.13 49.16
N ASN A 78 -8.01 -22.05 49.91
CA ASN A 78 -9.41 -22.43 49.73
C ASN A 78 -10.38 -21.25 49.94
N ASP A 79 -10.08 -20.35 50.88
CA ASP A 79 -10.91 -19.16 51.12
C ASP A 79 -10.78 -18.17 49.96
N LYS A 80 -9.57 -18.03 49.39
CA LYS A 80 -9.35 -17.23 48.17
C LYS A 80 -10.17 -17.78 47.01
N ILE A 81 -10.08 -19.07 46.72
CA ILE A 81 -10.80 -19.71 45.61
C ILE A 81 -12.32 -19.55 45.75
N ASN A 82 -12.86 -19.71 46.97
CA ASN A 82 -14.30 -19.63 47.21
C ASN A 82 -14.84 -18.20 47.16
N ALA A 83 -14.06 -17.19 47.56
CA ALA A 83 -14.53 -15.81 47.64
C ALA A 83 -14.20 -14.98 46.40
N PHE A 84 -13.08 -15.23 45.72
CA PHE A 84 -12.51 -14.29 44.75
C PHE A 84 -13.44 -13.96 43.59
N SER A 85 -14.18 -14.93 43.03
CA SER A 85 -15.17 -14.67 41.97
C SER A 85 -16.23 -13.64 42.40
N SER A 86 -16.80 -13.82 43.60
CA SER A 86 -17.83 -12.92 44.14
C SER A 86 -17.27 -11.53 44.47
N LEU A 87 -16.04 -11.48 44.99
CA LEU A 87 -15.33 -10.23 45.24
C LEU A 87 -15.04 -9.48 43.93
N TYR A 88 -14.71 -10.22 42.87
CA TYR A 88 -14.48 -9.66 41.55
C TYR A 88 -15.76 -9.12 40.90
N GLN A 89 -16.86 -9.88 40.98
CA GLN A 89 -18.18 -9.43 40.52
C GLN A 89 -18.64 -8.17 41.28
N THR A 90 -18.32 -8.08 42.58
CA THR A 90 -18.60 -6.89 43.40
C THR A 90 -17.87 -5.66 42.84
N ILE A 91 -16.55 -5.74 42.58
CA ILE A 91 -15.82 -4.59 42.04
C ILE A 91 -16.30 -4.23 40.62
N SER A 92 -16.80 -5.18 39.83
CA SER A 92 -17.37 -4.91 38.50
C SER A 92 -18.62 -4.01 38.51
N ILE A 93 -19.32 -3.88 39.65
CA ILE A 93 -20.43 -2.93 39.80
C ILE A 93 -19.91 -1.48 39.87
N LEU A 94 -18.74 -1.29 40.49
CA LEU A 94 -18.09 0.00 40.63
C LEU A 94 -17.26 0.35 39.38
N VAL A 95 -16.53 -0.64 38.85
CA VAL A 95 -15.63 -0.52 37.71
C VAL A 95 -16.09 -1.51 36.63
N PRO A 96 -16.95 -1.09 35.68
CA PRO A 96 -17.61 -2.00 34.75
C PRO A 96 -16.69 -2.60 33.69
N VAL A 97 -15.48 -2.07 33.52
CA VAL A 97 -14.47 -2.52 32.55
C VAL A 97 -13.12 -2.59 33.23
N ILE A 98 -12.47 -3.75 33.15
CA ILE A 98 -11.11 -3.98 33.65
C ILE A 98 -10.28 -4.53 32.50
N SER A 99 -9.14 -3.89 32.22
CA SER A 99 -8.21 -4.31 31.18
C SER A 99 -7.01 -5.07 31.77
N THR A 100 -6.52 -6.06 31.03
CA THR A 100 -5.31 -6.83 31.37
C THR A 100 -4.72 -7.43 30.09
N THR A 101 -3.44 -7.79 30.12
CA THR A 101 -2.79 -8.49 29.00
C THR A 101 -2.91 -10.01 29.17
N PHE A 102 -2.78 -10.78 28.08
CA PHE A 102 -2.74 -12.24 28.19
C PHE A 102 -1.60 -12.76 29.06
N ALA A 103 -0.45 -12.07 29.09
CA ALA A 103 0.66 -12.43 29.97
C ALA A 103 0.31 -12.28 31.46
N SER A 104 -0.60 -11.36 31.80
CA SER A 104 -0.99 -11.09 33.19
C SER A 104 -2.29 -11.77 33.61
N VAL A 105 -3.13 -12.19 32.66
CA VAL A 105 -4.48 -12.70 32.96
C VAL A 105 -4.46 -13.95 33.85
N GLY A 106 -3.45 -14.82 33.69
CA GLY A 106 -3.29 -16.03 34.49
C GLY A 106 -3.12 -15.73 35.98
N ARG A 107 -2.23 -14.81 36.33
CA ARG A 107 -2.02 -14.32 37.70
C ARG A 107 -3.20 -13.47 38.19
N PHE A 108 -3.75 -12.65 37.30
CA PHE A 108 -4.85 -11.76 37.64
C PHE A 108 -6.14 -12.51 38.04
N LEU A 109 -6.42 -13.63 37.39
CA LEU A 109 -7.59 -14.48 37.64
C LEU A 109 -7.22 -15.84 38.27
N GLU A 110 -6.08 -15.90 38.96
CA GLU A 110 -5.51 -17.14 39.53
C GLU A 110 -6.54 -17.91 40.37
N TYR A 111 -7.29 -17.20 41.21
CA TYR A 111 -8.28 -17.79 42.12
C TYR A 111 -9.68 -17.94 41.52
N VAL A 112 -9.90 -17.54 40.27
CA VAL A 112 -11.15 -17.83 39.53
C VAL A 112 -10.99 -19.20 38.88
N GLN A 113 -11.33 -20.27 39.60
CA GLN A 113 -11.15 -21.64 39.09
C GLN A 113 -12.40 -22.23 38.41
N LYS A 114 -13.58 -21.66 38.68
CA LYS A 114 -14.84 -22.14 38.10
C LYS A 114 -15.10 -21.50 36.73
N PRO A 115 -15.63 -22.26 35.75
CA PRO A 115 -16.00 -21.72 34.46
C PRO A 115 -17.22 -20.79 34.57
N TYR A 116 -17.33 -19.84 33.64
CA TYR A 116 -18.49 -18.94 33.51
C TYR A 116 -18.81 -18.04 34.73
N GLU A 117 -17.84 -17.78 35.60
CA GLU A 117 -17.99 -16.87 36.75
C GLU A 117 -17.96 -15.38 36.36
N LEU A 118 -17.34 -15.05 35.22
CA LEU A 118 -17.21 -13.67 34.74
C LEU A 118 -18.20 -13.38 33.61
N GLY A 119 -18.50 -12.09 33.41
CA GLY A 119 -19.48 -11.63 32.42
C GLY A 119 -18.99 -11.81 30.98
N THR A 120 -18.51 -10.72 30.37
CA THR A 120 -18.09 -10.69 28.97
C THR A 120 -16.59 -10.45 28.89
N LEU A 121 -15.87 -11.30 28.16
CA LEU A 121 -14.50 -11.07 27.74
C LEU A 121 -14.52 -10.34 26.39
N ILE A 122 -13.80 -9.23 26.30
CA ILE A 122 -13.51 -8.56 25.02
C ILE A 122 -12.02 -8.77 24.74
N ILE A 123 -11.71 -9.38 23.61
CA ILE A 123 -10.34 -9.54 23.13
C ILE A 123 -10.16 -8.56 21.97
N ASP A 124 -9.33 -7.55 22.19
CA ASP A 124 -8.92 -6.61 21.15
C ASP A 124 -7.58 -7.07 20.54
N GLU A 125 -7.31 -6.66 19.29
CA GLU A 125 -6.12 -7.06 18.53
C GLU A 125 -5.93 -8.60 18.47
N ALA A 126 -7.03 -9.35 18.37
CA ALA A 126 -7.04 -10.81 18.43
C ALA A 126 -6.25 -11.50 17.30
N GLY A 127 -5.92 -10.77 16.22
CA GLY A 127 -5.04 -11.23 15.15
C GLY A 127 -3.61 -11.50 15.62
N GLN A 128 -3.17 -10.84 16.69
CA GLN A 128 -1.85 -11.00 17.32
C GLN A 128 -1.76 -12.20 18.25
N ALA A 129 -2.91 -12.63 18.76
CA ALA A 129 -2.96 -13.47 19.93
C ALA A 129 -2.97 -14.94 19.52
N GLN A 130 -2.05 -15.72 20.08
CA GLN A 130 -2.09 -17.16 19.92
C GLN A 130 -3.29 -17.75 20.68
N PRO A 131 -4.02 -18.73 20.10
CA PRO A 131 -5.26 -19.26 20.67
C PRO A 131 -5.16 -19.75 22.12
N HIS A 132 -4.06 -20.40 22.49
CA HIS A 132 -3.86 -20.96 23.83
C HIS A 132 -3.73 -19.89 24.92
N LEU A 133 -3.30 -18.67 24.58
CA LEU A 133 -3.20 -17.55 25.51
C LEU A 133 -4.59 -17.06 25.97
N ALA A 134 -5.61 -17.20 25.10
CA ALA A 134 -6.97 -16.77 25.40
C ALA A 134 -7.80 -17.81 26.16
N LEU A 135 -7.45 -19.10 26.06
CA LEU A 135 -8.26 -20.22 26.55
C LEU A 135 -8.68 -20.08 28.02
N GLY A 136 -7.73 -19.76 28.90
CA GLY A 136 -8.00 -19.61 30.33
C GLY A 136 -8.94 -18.45 30.64
N ALA A 137 -8.89 -17.36 29.88
CA ALA A 137 -9.80 -16.23 30.05
C ALA A 137 -11.20 -16.58 29.50
N MET A 138 -11.25 -17.23 28.34
CA MET A 138 -12.50 -17.66 27.69
C MET A 138 -13.29 -18.63 28.56
N LEU A 139 -12.63 -19.63 29.18
CA LEU A 139 -13.28 -20.61 30.05
C LEU A 139 -14.00 -19.97 31.25
N ARG A 140 -13.46 -18.87 31.78
CA ARG A 140 -13.99 -18.18 32.96
C ARG A 140 -15.13 -17.21 32.64
N CYS A 141 -15.35 -16.87 31.36
CA CYS A 141 -16.32 -15.84 30.96
C CYS A 141 -17.56 -16.46 30.30
N LYS A 142 -18.74 -15.88 30.52
CA LYS A 142 -20.01 -16.32 29.94
C LYS A 142 -20.12 -15.98 28.45
N LYS A 143 -19.49 -14.90 28.01
CA LYS A 143 -19.51 -14.41 26.63
C LYS A 143 -18.11 -13.97 26.21
N VAL A 144 -17.79 -14.14 24.94
CA VAL A 144 -16.54 -13.68 24.35
C VAL A 144 -16.85 -12.87 23.10
N LEU A 145 -16.32 -11.65 23.03
CA LEU A 145 -16.29 -10.83 21.83
C LEU A 145 -14.83 -10.75 21.37
N VAL A 146 -14.57 -11.19 20.15
CA VAL A 146 -13.23 -11.19 19.55
C VAL A 146 -13.20 -10.14 18.47
N VAL A 147 -12.25 -9.22 18.57
CA VAL A 147 -12.02 -8.12 17.64
C VAL A 147 -10.55 -8.14 17.24
N GLY A 148 -10.29 -8.08 15.95
CA GLY A 148 -8.95 -8.12 15.40
C GLY A 148 -8.99 -8.08 13.88
N ASP A 149 -7.81 -7.96 13.28
CA ASP A 149 -7.65 -7.92 11.85
C ASP A 149 -6.63 -8.98 11.42
N PRO A 150 -7.05 -10.03 10.69
CA PRO A 150 -6.14 -11.09 10.26
C PRO A 150 -5.16 -10.65 9.16
N LYS A 151 -5.31 -9.45 8.58
CA LYS A 151 -4.43 -8.85 7.57
C LYS A 151 -3.45 -7.81 8.15
N GLN A 152 -3.39 -7.69 9.46
CA GLN A 152 -2.38 -6.90 10.18
C GLN A 152 -1.29 -7.84 10.74
N VAL A 153 -0.66 -7.48 11.86
CA VAL A 153 0.47 -8.22 12.41
C VAL A 153 0.02 -9.57 13.00
N GLU A 154 0.68 -10.63 12.52
CA GLU A 154 0.51 -12.01 12.95
C GLU A 154 1.12 -12.29 14.33
N PRO A 155 0.74 -13.38 15.01
CA PRO A 155 1.35 -13.76 16.28
C PRO A 155 2.85 -14.03 16.13
N VAL A 156 3.67 -13.49 17.03
CA VAL A 156 5.10 -13.80 17.09
C VAL A 156 5.28 -15.18 17.70
N VAL A 157 5.89 -16.11 16.96
CA VAL A 157 6.17 -17.47 17.42
C VAL A 157 7.68 -17.67 17.44
N THR A 158 8.22 -18.13 18.57
CA THR A 158 9.64 -18.48 18.66
C THR A 158 9.92 -19.79 17.92
N ASP A 159 11.14 -19.94 17.37
CA ASP A 159 11.53 -21.11 16.59
C ASP A 159 11.40 -22.43 17.38
N ASP A 160 11.71 -22.40 18.68
CA ASP A 160 11.56 -23.56 19.57
C ASP A 160 10.10 -24.05 19.65
N LEU A 161 9.16 -23.10 19.70
CA LEU A 161 7.72 -23.38 19.80
C LEU A 161 7.18 -23.89 18.45
N ASP A 162 7.74 -23.41 17.33
CA ASP A 162 7.44 -23.92 15.99
C ASP A 162 7.93 -25.36 15.82
N ALA A 163 9.15 -25.68 16.27
CA ALA A 163 9.69 -27.03 16.25
C ALA A 163 8.82 -28.01 17.07
N ILE A 164 8.39 -27.60 18.27
CA ILE A 164 7.47 -28.40 19.10
C ILE A 164 6.13 -28.62 18.41
N LYS A 165 5.55 -27.59 17.76
CA LYS A 165 4.29 -27.72 17.01
C LYS A 165 4.40 -28.72 15.85
N GLN A 166 5.53 -28.75 15.15
CA GLN A 166 5.77 -29.69 14.07
C GLN A 166 5.87 -31.14 14.56
N LEU A 167 6.48 -31.37 15.72
CA LEU A 167 6.59 -32.70 16.33
C LEU A 167 5.24 -33.25 16.82
N LEU A 168 4.31 -32.39 17.23
CA LEU A 168 2.98 -32.76 17.74
C LEU A 168 1.92 -32.89 16.64
N LYS A 169 2.30 -32.79 15.36
CA LYS A 169 1.39 -32.77 14.22
C LYS A 169 0.83 -34.16 13.92
N ASN A 170 -0.49 -34.29 14.03
CA ASN A 170 -1.28 -35.47 13.68
C ASN A 170 -2.60 -35.02 13.02
N GLU A 171 -3.46 -35.95 12.56
CA GLU A 171 -4.71 -35.58 11.87
C GLU A 171 -5.60 -34.62 12.67
N TYR A 172 -5.66 -34.76 13.99
CA TYR A 172 -6.48 -33.92 14.88
C TYR A 172 -5.83 -32.57 15.21
N THR A 173 -4.51 -32.51 15.33
CA THR A 173 -3.76 -31.29 15.67
C THR A 173 -3.37 -30.46 14.45
N THR A 174 -3.36 -31.05 13.25
CA THR A 174 -2.98 -30.37 11.99
C THR A 174 -3.66 -29.01 11.79
N PRO A 175 -4.98 -28.85 12.01
CA PRO A 175 -5.64 -27.55 11.89
C PRO A 175 -5.20 -26.49 12.90
N TYR A 176 -4.46 -26.87 13.94
CA TYR A 176 -3.97 -26.04 15.05
C TYR A 176 -2.44 -25.90 15.06
N SER A 177 -1.73 -26.62 14.19
CA SER A 177 -0.26 -26.69 14.17
C SER A 177 0.40 -25.52 13.44
N ASP A 178 -0.36 -24.73 12.67
CA ASP A 178 0.19 -23.57 11.99
C ASP A 178 0.55 -22.46 13.01
N LYS A 179 1.75 -21.90 12.83
CA LYS A 179 2.28 -20.85 13.70
C LYS A 179 1.60 -19.50 13.49
N HIS A 180 1.03 -19.27 12.32
CA HIS A 180 0.36 -18.03 11.95
C HIS A 180 -1.10 -17.95 12.45
N ILE A 181 -1.61 -19.03 13.06
CA ILE A 181 -2.99 -19.07 13.55
C ILE A 181 -3.20 -18.20 14.78
N SER A 182 -4.23 -17.35 14.71
CA SER A 182 -4.63 -16.43 15.78
C SER A 182 -6.02 -16.73 16.36
N VAL A 183 -6.33 -16.12 17.50
CA VAL A 183 -7.67 -16.16 18.12
C VAL A 183 -8.73 -15.62 17.15
N GLN A 184 -8.40 -14.58 16.38
CA GLN A 184 -9.28 -14.00 15.38
C GLN A 184 -9.66 -15.02 14.30
N GLN A 185 -8.70 -15.72 13.71
CA GLN A 185 -8.96 -16.68 12.63
C GLN A 185 -9.84 -17.85 13.07
N PHE A 186 -9.72 -18.33 14.32
CA PHE A 186 -10.66 -19.32 14.86
C PHE A 186 -12.07 -18.74 15.00
N SER A 187 -12.16 -17.51 15.50
CA SER A 187 -13.45 -16.84 15.71
C SER A 187 -14.16 -16.57 14.39
N ASP A 188 -13.42 -16.16 13.35
CA ASP A 188 -13.94 -15.94 12.00
C ASP A 188 -14.51 -17.22 11.41
N LYS A 189 -13.78 -18.35 11.51
CA LYS A 189 -14.24 -19.66 10.99
C LYS A 189 -15.56 -20.12 11.61
N LEU A 190 -15.83 -19.74 12.86
CA LEU A 190 -17.07 -20.06 13.56
C LEU A 190 -18.21 -19.07 13.26
N ASN A 191 -17.89 -17.91 12.68
CA ASN A 191 -18.87 -16.87 12.41
C ASN A 191 -19.57 -17.14 11.07
N PRO A 192 -20.91 -17.37 11.06
CA PRO A 192 -21.64 -17.61 9.82
C PRO A 192 -21.82 -16.35 8.97
N PHE A 193 -21.59 -15.16 9.54
CA PHE A 193 -21.73 -13.88 8.85
C PHE A 193 -20.34 -13.33 8.54
N GLY A 194 -20.00 -13.25 7.25
CA GLY A 194 -18.68 -12.82 6.82
C GLY A 194 -18.55 -12.67 5.32
N THR A 195 -17.33 -12.46 4.87
CA THR A 195 -16.97 -12.41 3.44
C THR A 195 -15.61 -13.07 3.22
N TYR A 196 -15.30 -13.33 1.96
CA TYR A 196 -13.96 -13.74 1.56
C TYR A 196 -13.15 -12.54 1.13
N LEU A 197 -11.96 -12.39 1.70
CA LEU A 197 -10.91 -11.52 1.20
C LEU A 197 -9.90 -12.37 0.43
N ASN A 198 -9.50 -11.92 -0.76
CA ASN A 198 -8.36 -12.52 -1.43
C ASN A 198 -7.07 -12.08 -0.72
N ASP A 199 -6.13 -12.99 -0.51
CA ASP A 199 -4.78 -12.64 -0.11
C ASP A 199 -3.92 -12.28 -1.34
N SER A 200 -2.68 -11.85 -1.10
CA SER A 200 -1.73 -11.53 -2.16
C SER A 200 -1.28 -12.74 -2.99
N SER A 201 -1.50 -13.97 -2.52
CA SER A 201 -1.21 -15.23 -3.21
C SER A 201 -2.39 -15.79 -4.02
N GLY A 202 -3.59 -15.21 -3.87
CA GLY A 202 -4.84 -15.64 -4.48
C GLY A 202 -5.68 -16.59 -3.62
N GLU A 203 -5.23 -16.92 -2.40
CA GLU A 203 -6.00 -17.69 -1.44
C GLU A 203 -7.13 -16.86 -0.83
N LYS A 204 -8.27 -17.51 -0.58
CA LYS A 204 -9.45 -16.88 0.01
C LYS A 204 -9.43 -17.03 1.52
N LEU A 205 -9.35 -15.91 2.23
CA LEU A 205 -9.47 -15.83 3.68
C LEU A 205 -10.91 -15.45 4.06
N TRP A 206 -11.56 -16.28 4.88
CA TRP A 206 -12.85 -15.95 5.47
C TRP A 206 -12.67 -14.97 6.64
N VAL A 207 -13.40 -13.86 6.62
CA VAL A 207 -13.41 -12.84 7.67
C VAL A 207 -14.83 -12.62 8.15
N GLY A 208 -15.06 -12.76 9.46
CA GLY A 208 -16.36 -12.60 10.09
C GLY A 208 -16.68 -11.13 10.35
N CYS A 209 -17.93 -10.73 10.10
CA CYS A 209 -18.47 -9.39 10.38
C CYS A 209 -17.50 -8.22 10.05
N PRO A 210 -16.93 -8.14 8.82
CA PRO A 210 -15.91 -7.14 8.51
C PRO A 210 -16.45 -5.71 8.59
N LEU A 211 -15.64 -4.80 9.16
CA LEU A 211 -15.91 -3.37 9.14
C LEU A 211 -15.22 -2.75 7.92
N VAL A 212 -16.02 -2.27 6.95
CA VAL A 212 -15.50 -1.81 5.65
C VAL A 212 -15.23 -0.31 5.56
N VAL A 213 -15.75 0.50 6.49
CA VAL A 213 -15.58 1.95 6.47
C VAL A 213 -14.32 2.36 7.22
N HIS A 214 -13.34 2.88 6.50
CA HIS A 214 -12.10 3.38 7.07
C HIS A 214 -12.17 4.90 7.33
N ARG A 215 -11.84 5.34 8.55
CA ARG A 215 -11.93 6.74 8.99
C ARG A 215 -10.61 7.34 9.48
N ARG A 216 -9.49 6.62 9.34
CA ARG A 216 -8.20 7.05 9.93
C ARG A 216 -7.37 7.91 8.98
N CYS A 217 -7.11 7.41 7.78
CA CYS A 217 -6.14 8.01 6.87
C CYS A 217 -6.74 8.46 5.54
N ILE A 218 -6.16 9.51 4.98
CA ILE A 218 -6.47 10.00 3.64
C ILE A 218 -5.66 9.23 2.56
N ASN A 219 -5.90 9.53 1.29
CA ASN A 219 -5.07 9.00 0.21
C ASN A 219 -3.67 9.64 0.19
N PRO A 220 -2.62 8.91 -0.21
CA PRO A 220 -2.61 7.55 -0.78
C PRO A 220 -2.57 6.41 0.25
N MET A 221 -2.43 6.68 1.56
CA MET A 221 -2.28 5.63 2.59
C MET A 221 -3.46 4.66 2.60
N PHE A 222 -4.68 5.20 2.49
CA PHE A 222 -5.90 4.40 2.38
C PHE A 222 -5.85 3.48 1.16
N ASP A 223 -5.59 4.03 -0.03
CA ASP A 223 -5.56 3.24 -1.27
C ASP A 223 -4.45 2.19 -1.24
N ILE A 224 -3.25 2.50 -0.70
CA ILE A 224 -2.17 1.52 -0.53
C ILE A 224 -2.67 0.34 0.33
N SER A 225 -3.17 0.64 1.53
CA SER A 225 -3.68 -0.36 2.47
C SER A 225 -4.79 -1.22 1.86
N ASN A 226 -5.79 -0.58 1.24
CA ASN A 226 -6.92 -1.24 0.61
C ASN A 226 -6.48 -2.16 -0.55
N ARG A 227 -5.42 -1.78 -1.28
CA ARG A 227 -4.87 -2.57 -2.40
C ARG A 227 -4.09 -3.79 -1.95
N ILE A 228 -3.23 -3.64 -0.95
CA ILE A 228 -2.31 -4.72 -0.56
C ILE A 228 -2.94 -5.72 0.41
N SER A 229 -3.95 -5.32 1.17
CA SER A 229 -4.50 -6.12 2.27
C SER A 229 -5.99 -6.47 2.15
N TYR A 230 -6.81 -5.66 1.46
CA TYR A 230 -8.27 -5.76 1.53
C TYR A 230 -8.98 -5.82 0.16
N ASP A 231 -8.24 -6.10 -0.91
CA ASP A 231 -8.75 -6.28 -2.29
C ASP A 231 -9.66 -5.14 -2.81
N GLY A 232 -9.46 -3.91 -2.31
CA GLY A 232 -10.25 -2.75 -2.71
C GLY A 232 -11.66 -2.68 -2.11
N VAL A 233 -12.01 -3.54 -1.14
CA VAL A 233 -13.36 -3.61 -0.54
C VAL A 233 -13.63 -2.45 0.43
N MET A 234 -12.60 -1.86 1.03
CA MET A 234 -12.79 -0.77 2.00
C MET A 234 -13.32 0.50 1.35
N ILE A 235 -14.00 1.31 2.16
CA ILE A 235 -14.58 2.61 1.79
C ILE A 235 -13.95 3.69 2.68
N GLN A 236 -13.39 4.72 2.07
CA GLN A 236 -12.80 5.84 2.79
C GLN A 236 -13.85 6.84 3.26
N GLN A 237 -13.79 7.22 4.53
CA GLN A 237 -14.57 8.29 5.15
C GLN A 237 -13.69 9.02 6.18
N THR A 238 -12.51 9.44 5.75
CA THR A 238 -11.58 10.23 6.58
C THR A 238 -11.80 11.71 6.28
N LYS A 239 -11.75 12.56 7.32
CA LYS A 239 -11.79 14.02 7.14
C LYS A 239 -10.41 14.54 6.75
N GLU A 240 -10.38 15.54 5.88
CA GLU A 240 -9.14 16.28 5.59
C GLU A 240 -8.67 17.06 6.83
N PRO A 241 -7.36 17.30 6.99
CA PRO A 241 -6.81 18.04 8.12
C PRO A 241 -7.19 19.53 8.04
N ASP A 242 -7.42 20.15 9.20
CA ASP A 242 -7.58 21.60 9.29
C ASP A 242 -6.27 22.33 8.95
N GLN A 243 -6.35 23.57 8.45
CA GLN A 243 -5.19 24.34 8.00
C GLN A 243 -4.10 24.51 9.09
N ASN A 244 -4.51 24.71 10.34
CA ASN A 244 -3.56 24.83 11.47
C ASN A 244 -2.69 23.57 11.65
N ILE A 245 -3.23 22.40 11.33
CA ILE A 245 -2.50 21.13 11.38
C ILE A 245 -1.61 21.01 10.13
N VAL A 246 -2.11 21.41 8.95
CA VAL A 246 -1.33 21.40 7.70
C VAL A 246 -0.06 22.24 7.81
N ASP A 247 -0.15 23.39 8.49
CA ASP A 247 1.00 24.30 8.67
C ASP A 247 2.13 23.67 9.50
N THR A 248 1.85 22.64 10.31
CA THR A 248 2.87 21.92 11.08
C THR A 248 3.56 20.81 10.28
N PHE A 249 3.08 20.47 9.08
CA PHE A 249 3.58 19.31 8.33
C PHE A 249 4.95 19.52 7.71
N ALA A 250 5.90 18.65 8.03
CA ALA A 250 7.20 18.60 7.35
C ALA A 250 7.10 18.04 5.93
N ILE A 251 6.17 17.11 5.72
CA ILE A 251 5.92 16.45 4.45
C ILE A 251 4.75 17.17 3.78
N PRO A 252 4.99 18.01 2.76
CA PRO A 252 3.91 18.78 2.15
C PRO A 252 2.88 17.87 1.47
N ILE A 253 3.35 16.76 0.90
CA ILE A 253 2.53 15.76 0.20
C ILE A 253 3.16 14.37 0.32
N SER A 254 2.29 13.35 0.38
CA SER A 254 2.72 11.96 0.43
C SER A 254 3.51 11.57 -0.82
N LYS A 255 4.65 10.90 -0.64
CA LYS A 255 5.62 10.66 -1.72
C LYS A 255 6.50 9.43 -1.50
N TRP A 256 7.11 8.97 -2.59
CA TRP A 256 8.28 8.10 -2.55
C TRP A 256 9.52 8.94 -2.86
N LEU A 257 10.48 8.99 -1.95
CA LEU A 257 11.78 9.63 -2.15
C LEU A 257 12.78 8.56 -2.59
N GLN A 258 13.12 8.57 -3.88
CA GLN A 258 14.13 7.70 -4.45
C GLN A 258 15.49 8.04 -3.83
N CYS A 259 16.04 7.11 -3.04
CA CYS A 259 17.30 7.33 -2.34
C CYS A 259 18.15 6.05 -2.36
N SER A 260 19.21 6.11 -3.16
CA SER A 260 20.16 5.02 -3.38
C SER A 260 21.36 5.15 -2.46
N GLY A 261 21.93 4.02 -2.07
CA GLY A 261 23.11 3.96 -1.21
C GLY A 261 23.56 2.53 -1.03
N LYS A 262 24.50 2.32 -0.10
CA LYS A 262 25.00 0.99 0.24
C LYS A 262 24.92 0.74 1.73
N GLU A 263 24.68 -0.51 2.09
CA GLU A 263 24.77 -0.97 3.47
C GLU A 263 26.21 -0.83 3.98
N LYS A 264 26.38 -0.44 5.24
CA LYS A 264 27.72 -0.32 5.84
C LYS A 264 28.39 -1.68 6.04
N ASN A 265 27.63 -2.75 6.30
CA ASN A 265 28.18 -4.06 6.61
C ASN A 265 27.20 -5.22 6.34
N HIS A 266 27.32 -5.84 5.17
CA HIS A 266 26.51 -6.99 4.77
C HIS A 266 26.68 -8.24 5.65
N LEU A 267 27.84 -8.42 6.29
CA LEU A 267 28.14 -9.62 7.10
C LEU A 267 27.32 -9.68 8.40
N ARG A 268 26.76 -8.55 8.85
CA ARG A 268 25.99 -8.46 10.10
C ARG A 268 24.48 -8.28 9.89
N LYS A 269 23.96 -8.41 8.67
CA LYS A 269 22.56 -8.08 8.33
C LYS A 269 22.20 -6.64 8.75
N ASP A 270 23.16 -5.72 8.60
CA ASP A 270 22.97 -4.31 8.87
C ASP A 270 22.39 -3.62 7.62
N HIS A 271 21.05 -3.54 7.57
CA HIS A 271 20.31 -3.01 6.43
C HIS A 271 20.24 -1.47 6.40
N TYR A 272 20.94 -0.79 7.32
CA TYR A 272 20.97 0.67 7.36
C TYR A 272 21.75 1.27 6.18
N VAL A 273 21.10 2.17 5.45
CA VAL A 273 21.69 2.92 4.34
C VAL A 273 21.84 4.38 4.78
N PRO A 274 23.08 4.89 4.96
CA PRO A 274 23.34 6.22 5.49
C PRO A 274 22.73 7.36 4.67
N GLU A 275 22.69 7.23 3.34
CA GLU A 275 22.09 8.21 2.45
C GLU A 275 20.60 8.39 2.76
N GLN A 276 19.88 7.28 2.97
CA GLN A 276 18.46 7.30 3.33
C GLN A 276 18.24 7.87 4.74
N GLY A 277 19.15 7.58 5.66
CA GLY A 277 19.16 8.14 7.02
C GLY A 277 19.28 9.67 7.03
N LYS A 278 20.18 10.22 6.21
CA LYS A 278 20.39 11.68 6.12
C LYS A 278 19.16 12.40 5.59
N GLU A 279 18.51 11.86 4.57
CA GLU A 279 17.24 12.39 4.06
C GLU A 279 16.14 12.35 5.13
N THR A 280 16.09 11.26 5.90
CA THR A 280 15.16 11.14 7.04
C THR A 280 15.45 12.20 8.10
N LEU A 281 16.72 12.41 8.46
CA LEU A 281 17.14 13.42 9.41
C LEU A 281 16.77 14.84 8.96
N ASN A 282 16.86 15.13 7.66
CA ASN A 282 16.44 16.44 7.12
C ASN A 282 14.93 16.67 7.30
N ILE A 283 14.10 15.64 7.08
CA ILE A 283 12.66 15.72 7.34
C ILE A 283 12.38 15.91 8.84
N ILE A 284 13.09 15.19 9.71
CA ILE A 284 12.94 15.33 11.17
C ILE A 284 13.28 16.76 11.60
N LYS A 285 14.39 17.34 11.13
CA LYS A 285 14.77 18.73 11.43
C LYS A 285 13.65 19.70 11.03
N LEU A 286 13.13 19.58 9.81
CA LEU A 286 12.03 20.40 9.33
C LEU A 286 10.75 20.23 10.15
N ALA A 287 10.47 19.01 10.63
CA ALA A 287 9.32 18.73 11.49
C ALA A 287 9.43 19.45 12.84
N PHE A 288 10.60 19.44 13.46
CA PHE A 288 10.83 20.19 14.70
C PHE A 288 10.77 21.71 14.48
N GLU A 289 11.28 22.22 13.35
CA GLU A 289 11.14 23.63 12.99
C GLU A 289 9.66 24.03 12.86
N LYS A 290 8.85 23.21 12.19
CA LYS A 290 7.42 23.47 11.99
C LYS A 290 6.54 23.23 13.21
N ALA A 291 6.99 22.40 14.15
CA ALA A 291 6.31 22.16 15.41
C ALA A 291 6.42 23.34 16.40
N LYS A 292 7.16 24.41 16.05
CA LYS A 292 7.22 25.69 16.80
C LYS A 292 7.49 25.55 18.30
N GLY A 293 8.29 24.57 18.70
CA GLY A 293 8.70 24.34 20.09
C GLY A 293 8.09 23.10 20.74
N ASP A 294 7.07 22.49 20.14
CA ASP A 294 6.52 21.20 20.56
C ASP A 294 7.22 20.01 19.85
N LYS A 295 6.95 18.80 20.34
CA LYS A 295 7.36 17.56 19.67
C LYS A 295 6.52 17.34 18.40
N PRO A 296 7.12 17.06 17.24
CA PRO A 296 6.36 16.85 16.02
C PRO A 296 5.55 15.55 16.09
N ASP A 297 4.34 15.59 15.54
CA ASP A 297 3.47 14.42 15.35
C ASP A 297 3.87 13.65 14.08
N LEU A 298 5.10 13.15 14.12
CA LEU A 298 5.77 12.42 13.05
C LEU A 298 6.29 11.09 13.62
N TYR A 299 6.02 9.98 12.93
CA TYR A 299 6.70 8.71 13.19
C TYR A 299 7.72 8.38 12.10
N VAL A 300 8.81 7.74 12.50
CA VAL A 300 9.73 7.07 11.59
C VAL A 300 9.66 5.57 11.83
N ILE A 301 9.16 4.85 10.83
CA ILE A 301 8.91 3.42 10.90
C ILE A 301 9.85 2.72 9.94
N SER A 302 10.49 1.65 10.39
CA SER A 302 11.26 0.76 9.50
C SER A 302 10.85 -0.71 9.68
N PRO A 303 10.93 -1.55 8.63
CA PRO A 303 10.78 -2.99 8.78
C PRO A 303 11.92 -3.63 9.62
N PHE A 304 13.07 -2.96 9.74
CA PHE A 304 14.28 -3.57 10.29
C PHE A 304 14.80 -2.83 11.53
N THR A 305 15.10 -3.59 12.58
CA THR A 305 15.70 -3.04 13.81
C THR A 305 17.08 -2.41 13.54
N SER A 306 17.89 -2.98 12.64
CA SER A 306 19.20 -2.41 12.28
C SER A 306 19.08 -1.02 11.66
N VAL A 307 18.05 -0.79 10.83
CA VAL A 307 17.77 0.53 10.24
C VAL A 307 17.33 1.54 11.31
N VAL A 308 16.48 1.12 12.26
CA VAL A 308 16.07 1.95 13.40
C VAL A 308 17.28 2.38 14.22
N GLU A 309 18.13 1.42 14.62
CA GLU A 309 19.32 1.72 15.43
C GLU A 309 20.35 2.56 14.67
N GLY A 310 20.52 2.31 13.37
CA GLY A 310 21.36 3.12 12.50
C GLY A 310 20.91 4.58 12.45
N LEU A 311 19.60 4.83 12.27
CA LEU A 311 19.04 6.18 12.26
C LEU A 311 19.18 6.85 13.63
N LYS A 312 18.84 6.15 14.72
CA LYS A 312 18.99 6.71 16.09
C LYS A 312 20.44 7.11 16.38
N LYS A 313 21.40 6.30 15.93
CA LYS A 313 22.83 6.64 16.03
C LYS A 313 23.16 7.89 15.23
N GLU A 314 22.70 7.99 13.98
CA GLU A 314 22.97 9.15 13.14
C GLU A 314 22.38 10.45 13.71
N ILE A 315 21.17 10.38 14.28
CA ILE A 315 20.56 11.52 14.98
C ILE A 315 21.44 11.93 16.16
N ARG A 316 21.87 10.98 17.02
CA ARG A 316 22.71 11.27 18.19
C ARG A 316 24.07 11.91 17.83
N GLU A 317 24.61 11.59 16.66
CA GLU A 317 25.87 12.15 16.14
C GLU A 317 25.70 13.54 15.50
N SER A 318 24.47 13.95 15.17
CA SER A 318 24.17 15.22 14.51
C SER A 318 24.24 16.44 15.44
N ASP A 319 24.57 17.61 14.90
CA ASP A 319 24.52 18.87 15.66
C ASP A 319 23.10 19.26 16.10
N PHE A 320 22.10 18.82 15.34
CA PHE A 320 20.69 18.99 15.69
C PHE A 320 20.38 18.40 17.07
N TYR A 321 20.86 17.18 17.35
CA TYR A 321 20.65 16.53 18.65
C TYR A 321 21.32 17.27 19.81
N LYS A 322 22.46 17.94 19.57
CA LYS A 322 23.21 18.68 20.60
C LYS A 322 22.46 19.92 21.10
N LEU A 323 21.51 20.46 20.34
CA LEU A 323 20.75 21.66 20.70
C LEU A 323 19.77 21.42 21.87
N ASN A 324 19.17 20.23 21.97
CA ASN A 324 18.22 19.88 23.04
C ASN A 324 18.15 18.36 23.27
N LYS A 325 19.21 17.83 23.87
CA LYS A 325 19.45 16.39 24.01
C LYS A 325 18.29 15.61 24.64
N GLU A 326 17.71 16.11 25.74
CA GLU A 326 16.68 15.38 26.48
C GLU A 326 15.37 15.29 25.69
N ASN A 327 14.90 16.42 25.13
CA ASN A 327 13.67 16.47 24.36
C ASN A 327 13.73 15.58 23.12
N TYR A 328 14.85 15.63 22.39
CA TYR A 328 15.04 14.79 21.20
C TYR A 328 15.18 13.31 21.53
N ASN A 329 15.86 12.96 22.62
CA ASN A 329 16.01 11.56 23.01
C ASN A 329 14.66 10.96 23.41
N GLU A 330 13.84 11.68 24.19
CA GLU A 330 12.51 11.22 24.56
C GLU A 330 11.62 11.01 23.33
N TRP A 331 11.58 11.99 22.42
CA TRP A 331 10.82 11.86 21.16
C TRP A 331 11.33 10.69 20.31
N MET A 332 12.64 10.55 20.16
CA MET A 332 13.25 9.50 19.34
C MET A 332 12.91 8.10 19.85
N GLU A 333 12.89 7.88 21.17
CA GLU A 333 12.53 6.58 21.75
C GLU A 333 11.04 6.25 21.59
N SER A 334 10.15 7.27 21.55
CA SER A 334 8.71 7.06 21.36
C SER A 334 8.25 7.05 19.90
N ASN A 335 9.00 7.72 19.00
CA ASN A 335 8.57 8.03 17.62
C ASN A 335 9.43 7.39 16.53
N ILE A 336 10.54 6.72 16.88
CA ILE A 336 11.33 5.91 15.93
C ILE A 336 11.37 4.45 16.35
N GLY A 337 10.91 3.56 15.47
CA GLY A 337 10.78 2.15 15.81
C GLY A 337 10.37 1.25 14.63
N THR A 338 10.17 -0.02 14.95
CA THR A 338 9.68 -1.00 13.97
C THR A 338 8.15 -1.00 13.90
N VAL A 339 7.57 -1.67 12.91
CA VAL A 339 6.10 -1.81 12.78
C VAL A 339 5.41 -2.31 14.06
N HIS A 340 6.06 -3.19 14.82
CA HIS A 340 5.54 -3.71 16.09
C HIS A 340 5.47 -2.63 17.19
N THR A 341 6.31 -1.60 17.14
CA THR A 341 6.39 -0.53 18.15
C THR A 341 5.19 0.42 18.07
N PHE A 342 4.61 0.57 16.86
CA PHE A 342 3.56 1.54 16.57
C PHE A 342 2.17 0.94 16.41
N GLN A 343 1.99 -0.34 16.75
CA GLN A 343 0.68 -0.94 16.65
C GLN A 343 -0.32 -0.25 17.58
N GLY A 344 -1.53 0.00 17.07
CA GLY A 344 -2.58 0.74 17.78
C GLY A 344 -2.33 2.25 17.92
N LYS A 345 -1.15 2.77 17.53
CA LYS A 345 -0.83 4.21 17.53
C LYS A 345 -1.07 4.84 16.16
N GLU A 346 -1.08 6.16 16.10
CA GLU A 346 -1.20 6.93 14.86
C GLU A 346 -0.47 8.27 14.99
N ALA A 347 -0.04 8.82 13.87
CA ALA A 347 0.57 10.14 13.77
C ALA A 347 0.05 10.87 12.52
N ASN A 348 0.06 12.20 12.55
CA ASN A 348 -0.29 13.00 11.38
C ASN A 348 0.60 12.66 10.17
N GLU A 349 1.89 12.46 10.43
CA GLU A 349 2.90 12.20 9.41
C GLU A 349 3.70 10.92 9.70
N VAL A 350 4.07 10.16 8.67
CA VAL A 350 4.96 9.00 8.78
C VAL A 350 6.05 9.05 7.73
N VAL A 351 7.30 8.83 8.15
CA VAL A 351 8.37 8.37 7.26
C VAL A 351 8.48 6.85 7.36
N LEU A 352 8.32 6.16 6.24
CA LEU A 352 8.66 4.74 6.11
C LEU A 352 10.08 4.63 5.54
N LEU A 353 11.05 4.35 6.41
CA LEU A 353 12.45 4.20 6.06
C LEU A 353 12.77 2.73 5.75
N LEU A 354 13.00 2.44 4.47
CA LEU A 354 13.11 1.05 4.00
C LEU A 354 14.49 0.43 4.26
N GLY A 355 15.56 1.18 4.08
CA GLY A 355 16.93 0.63 4.08
C GLY A 355 17.16 -0.28 2.87
N CYS A 356 18.06 -1.24 3.07
CA CYS A 356 18.51 -2.25 2.10
C CYS A 356 19.25 -1.71 0.88
N ASP A 357 20.24 -2.48 0.42
CA ASP A 357 20.85 -2.31 -0.89
C ASP A 357 20.66 -3.55 -1.80
N GLN A 358 21.36 -3.57 -2.93
CA GLN A 358 21.22 -4.58 -3.98
C GLN A 358 21.54 -6.01 -3.51
N ASP A 359 22.34 -6.17 -2.46
CA ASP A 359 22.80 -7.47 -1.96
C ASP A 359 21.83 -8.06 -0.92
N ALA A 360 20.83 -7.29 -0.47
CA ALA A 360 19.87 -7.66 0.56
C ALA A 360 18.56 -8.27 0.02
N LYS A 361 18.61 -9.04 -1.08
CA LYS A 361 17.42 -9.65 -1.72
C LYS A 361 16.53 -10.44 -0.74
N GLY A 362 17.15 -11.16 0.19
CA GLY A 362 16.41 -11.92 1.21
C GLY A 362 15.59 -11.04 2.15
N ALA A 363 16.15 -9.90 2.59
CA ALA A 363 15.46 -8.94 3.45
C ALA A 363 14.33 -8.22 2.70
N VAL A 364 14.57 -7.83 1.45
CA VAL A 364 13.55 -7.23 0.56
C VAL A 364 12.37 -8.18 0.35
N THR A 365 12.63 -9.47 0.16
CA THR A 365 11.58 -10.49 -0.06
C THR A 365 10.80 -10.79 1.23
N TRP A 366 11.43 -10.68 2.39
CA TRP A 366 10.80 -10.94 3.69
C TRP A 366 9.72 -9.92 4.05
N VAL A 367 9.86 -8.66 3.61
CA VAL A 367 8.85 -7.62 3.87
C VAL A 367 7.53 -7.98 3.19
N ASN A 368 6.49 -8.22 3.98
CA ASN A 368 5.18 -8.65 3.47
C ASN A 368 4.13 -7.53 3.53
N ALA A 369 2.92 -7.84 3.03
CA ALA A 369 1.80 -6.90 3.01
C ALA A 369 1.40 -6.42 4.40
N ASN A 370 1.45 -7.28 5.43
CA ASN A 370 1.07 -6.94 6.80
C ASN A 370 1.98 -5.85 7.38
N ILE A 371 3.31 -5.97 7.18
CA ILE A 371 4.31 -4.98 7.61
C ILE A 371 4.02 -3.61 6.95
N ILE A 372 3.86 -3.59 5.63
CA ILE A 372 3.60 -2.36 4.89
C ILE A 372 2.25 -1.76 5.28
N ASN A 373 1.19 -2.58 5.38
CA ASN A 373 -0.15 -2.14 5.78
C ASN A 373 -0.12 -1.43 7.13
N VAL A 374 0.57 -2.00 8.11
CA VAL A 374 0.70 -1.39 9.43
C VAL A 374 1.44 -0.06 9.34
N ALA A 375 2.59 -0.02 8.67
CA ALA A 375 3.39 1.19 8.52
C ALA A 375 2.62 2.34 7.85
N VAL A 376 1.97 2.08 6.71
CA VAL A 376 1.25 3.12 5.96
C VAL A 376 -0.01 3.59 6.67
N THR A 377 -0.72 2.70 7.39
CA THR A 377 -1.94 3.06 8.12
C THR A 377 -1.68 3.78 9.44
N ARG A 378 -0.41 3.93 9.86
CA ARG A 378 -0.07 4.80 10.99
C ARG A 378 -0.16 6.28 10.63
N ALA A 379 0.00 6.64 9.34
CA ALA A 379 -0.11 8.01 8.86
C ALA A 379 -1.57 8.39 8.64
N LYS A 380 -2.02 9.46 9.31
CA LYS A 380 -3.34 10.04 9.06
C LYS A 380 -3.36 10.87 7.79
N TYR A 381 -2.34 11.72 7.59
CA TYR A 381 -2.37 12.74 6.55
C TYR A 381 -1.19 12.69 5.57
N ARG A 382 0.02 12.36 6.02
CA ARG A 382 1.21 12.38 5.15
C ARG A 382 2.08 11.15 5.31
N LEU A 383 2.53 10.59 4.19
CA LEU A 383 3.43 9.44 4.12
C LEU A 383 4.62 9.76 3.21
N CYS A 384 5.84 9.68 3.73
CA CYS A 384 7.06 9.72 2.94
C CYS A 384 7.74 8.35 3.00
N ILE A 385 7.84 7.64 1.88
CA ILE A 385 8.61 6.40 1.81
C ILE A 385 10.02 6.74 1.29
N ILE A 386 11.06 6.33 2.00
CA ILE A 386 12.45 6.57 1.60
C ILE A 386 13.12 5.23 1.31
N GLY A 387 13.62 5.07 0.09
CA GLY A 387 14.34 3.89 -0.34
C GLY A 387 14.65 3.85 -1.84
N ASP A 388 15.48 2.89 -2.24
CA ASP A 388 15.83 2.69 -3.64
C ASP A 388 14.81 1.76 -4.33
N TYR A 389 13.92 2.35 -5.13
CA TYR A 389 12.89 1.58 -5.84
C TYR A 389 13.47 0.56 -6.82
N ARG A 390 14.70 0.75 -7.34
CA ARG A 390 15.33 -0.22 -8.24
C ARG A 390 15.61 -1.56 -7.53
N ILE A 391 15.78 -1.51 -6.21
CA ILE A 391 15.91 -2.68 -5.35
C ILE A 391 14.53 -3.16 -4.92
N TRP A 392 13.71 -2.25 -4.38
CA TRP A 392 12.41 -2.57 -3.79
C TRP A 392 11.34 -2.99 -4.81
N LYS A 393 11.52 -2.71 -6.11
CA LYS A 393 10.65 -3.24 -7.16
C LYS A 393 10.67 -4.78 -7.23
N GLN A 394 11.64 -5.47 -6.64
CA GLN A 394 11.59 -6.93 -6.57
C GLN A 394 10.44 -7.44 -5.66
N ASN A 395 9.97 -6.59 -4.74
CA ASN A 395 8.86 -6.88 -3.86
C ASN A 395 7.52 -6.41 -4.45
N GLN A 396 6.59 -7.34 -4.67
CA GLN A 396 5.30 -7.05 -5.29
C GLN A 396 4.45 -6.05 -4.50
N VAL A 397 4.51 -6.08 -3.16
CA VAL A 397 3.78 -5.13 -2.30
C VAL A 397 4.31 -3.72 -2.53
N LEU A 398 5.64 -3.53 -2.54
CA LEU A 398 6.24 -2.21 -2.77
C LEU A 398 6.07 -1.73 -4.21
N LYS A 399 6.02 -2.63 -5.22
CA LYS A 399 5.61 -2.24 -6.58
C LYS A 399 4.20 -1.64 -6.61
N ILE A 400 3.23 -2.28 -5.93
CA ILE A 400 1.85 -1.78 -5.84
C ILE A 400 1.83 -0.44 -5.10
N THR A 401 2.52 -0.35 -3.97
CA THR A 401 2.65 0.89 -3.18
C THR A 401 3.18 2.04 -4.02
N LYS A 402 4.27 1.84 -4.78
CA LYS A 402 4.83 2.85 -5.69
C LYS A 402 3.82 3.26 -6.77
N GLY A 403 3.15 2.30 -7.41
CA GLY A 403 2.13 2.59 -8.42
C GLY A 403 0.95 3.42 -7.89
N VAL A 404 0.51 3.18 -6.66
CA VAL A 404 -0.55 3.98 -6.01
C VAL A 404 -0.05 5.40 -5.72
N ILE A 405 1.17 5.55 -5.20
CA ILE A 405 1.78 6.86 -4.94
C ILE A 405 1.94 7.66 -6.24
N ASP A 406 2.45 7.03 -7.30
CA ASP A 406 2.69 7.71 -8.58
C ASP A 406 1.38 8.15 -9.25
N ALA A 407 0.35 7.30 -9.20
CA ALA A 407 -0.99 7.66 -9.67
C ALA A 407 -1.59 8.81 -8.85
N TYR A 408 -1.43 8.79 -7.52
CA TYR A 408 -1.85 9.88 -6.64
C TYR A 408 -1.15 11.19 -6.97
N THR A 409 0.17 11.17 -7.16
CA THR A 409 0.97 12.34 -7.57
C THR A 409 0.50 12.92 -8.89
N LEU A 410 0.27 12.10 -9.91
CA LEU A 410 -0.24 12.55 -11.21
C LEU A 410 -1.65 13.15 -11.11
N GLN A 411 -2.54 12.55 -10.31
CA GLN A 411 -3.87 13.10 -10.07
C GLN A 411 -3.79 14.47 -9.40
N TYR A 412 -2.93 14.61 -8.39
CA TYR A 412 -2.78 15.85 -7.64
C TYR A 412 -2.17 16.97 -8.50
N LEU A 413 -1.15 16.65 -9.31
CA LEU A 413 -0.60 17.58 -10.30
C LEU A 413 -1.65 18.05 -11.30
N ASN A 414 -2.53 17.15 -11.76
CA ASN A 414 -3.62 17.54 -12.66
C ASN A 414 -4.62 18.49 -11.99
N GLN A 415 -4.88 18.35 -10.69
CA GLN A 415 -5.73 19.28 -9.94
C GLN A 415 -5.06 20.65 -9.78
N LEU A 416 -3.75 20.67 -9.50
CA LEU A 416 -2.98 21.91 -9.39
C LEU A 416 -2.84 22.66 -10.71
N LYS A 417 -2.81 21.95 -11.85
CA LYS A 417 -2.81 22.56 -13.19
C LYS A 417 -4.02 23.49 -13.39
N GLU A 418 -5.17 23.12 -12.84
CA GLU A 418 -6.44 23.86 -12.99
C GLU A 418 -6.62 24.99 -11.97
N ALA A 419 -5.75 25.08 -10.95
CA ALA A 419 -5.83 26.07 -9.87
C ALA A 419 -5.04 27.35 -10.19
N ASP A 420 -5.43 28.47 -9.57
CA ASP A 420 -4.68 29.74 -9.67
C ASP A 420 -3.24 29.55 -9.19
N GLN A 421 -2.29 29.98 -10.02
CA GLN A 421 -0.86 29.70 -9.85
C GLN A 421 -0.20 30.70 -8.90
N THR A 422 -0.35 30.49 -7.60
CA THR A 422 0.40 31.20 -6.55
C THR A 422 1.86 30.73 -6.49
N ASN A 423 2.76 31.52 -5.90
CA ASN A 423 4.17 31.11 -5.71
C ASN A 423 4.30 29.81 -4.90
N GLN A 424 3.44 29.60 -3.90
CA GLN A 424 3.39 28.37 -3.10
C GLN A 424 2.98 27.16 -3.96
N ASN A 425 2.01 27.34 -4.87
CA ASN A 425 1.63 26.27 -5.80
C ASN A 425 2.78 25.92 -6.74
N LYS A 426 3.54 26.90 -7.24
CA LYS A 426 4.71 26.63 -8.10
C LYS A 426 5.82 25.85 -7.38
N GLU A 427 6.12 26.18 -6.12
CA GLU A 427 7.08 25.42 -5.31
C GLU A 427 6.61 23.99 -5.06
N LEU A 428 5.33 23.80 -4.74
CA LEU A 428 4.74 22.48 -4.54
C LEU A 428 4.73 21.65 -5.82
N ILE A 429 4.37 22.23 -6.96
CA ILE A 429 4.43 21.55 -8.26
C ILE A 429 5.87 21.16 -8.57
N THR A 430 6.83 22.07 -8.40
CA THR A 430 8.26 21.78 -8.63
C THR A 430 8.72 20.60 -7.76
N LEU A 431 8.29 20.57 -6.50
CA LEU A 431 8.61 19.49 -5.57
C LEU A 431 7.94 18.15 -5.97
N LEU A 432 6.70 18.18 -6.43
CA LEU A 432 5.96 17.00 -6.91
C LEU A 432 6.54 16.45 -8.21
N MET A 433 6.97 17.32 -9.12
CA MET A 433 7.60 16.91 -10.38
C MET A 433 8.93 16.20 -10.12
N LYS A 434 9.72 16.66 -9.15
CA LYS A 434 10.94 15.94 -8.70
C LYS A 434 10.65 14.57 -8.07
N GLN A 435 9.41 14.30 -7.69
CA GLN A 435 8.98 13.01 -7.11
C GLN A 435 8.38 12.08 -8.15
N LEU A 436 8.09 12.57 -9.36
CA LEU A 436 7.62 11.69 -10.41
C LEU A 436 8.68 10.62 -10.68
N PRO A 437 8.23 9.38 -10.92
CA PRO A 437 9.14 8.26 -11.16
C PRO A 437 10.08 8.56 -12.33
N SER A 438 11.29 8.03 -12.27
CA SER A 438 12.16 7.96 -13.44
C SER A 438 11.65 6.87 -14.39
N SER A 439 12.01 6.91 -15.67
CA SER A 439 11.75 5.76 -16.56
C SER A 439 12.38 4.47 -16.05
N SER A 440 13.53 4.55 -15.38
CA SER A 440 14.26 3.41 -14.83
C SER A 440 13.49 2.65 -13.75
N ASP A 441 12.51 3.31 -13.10
CA ASP A 441 11.58 2.70 -12.16
C ASP A 441 10.74 1.61 -12.84
N TYR A 442 10.42 1.79 -14.13
CA TYR A 442 9.56 0.91 -14.92
C TYR A 442 10.33 -0.04 -15.84
N VAL A 443 11.65 -0.12 -15.69
CA VAL A 443 12.52 -0.97 -16.51
C VAL A 443 12.94 -2.21 -15.71
N ASN A 444 12.64 -3.41 -16.20
CA ASN A 444 13.09 -4.69 -15.63
C ASN A 444 14.38 -5.19 -16.31
N GLU A 445 15.04 -6.19 -15.73
CA GLU A 445 16.29 -6.81 -16.25
C GLU A 445 16.20 -7.17 -17.75
N LYS A 446 17.37 -7.16 -18.41
CA LYS A 446 17.51 -7.44 -19.85
C LYS A 446 16.83 -8.74 -20.24
N GLY A 447 16.00 -8.71 -21.29
CA GLY A 447 15.48 -9.92 -21.92
C GLY A 447 16.58 -10.73 -22.63
N ASP A 448 16.21 -11.86 -23.27
CA ASP A 448 17.10 -12.76 -24.05
C ASP A 448 17.75 -12.10 -25.31
N GLY A 449 17.82 -10.77 -25.38
CA GLY A 449 18.30 -9.99 -26.52
C GLY A 449 19.01 -8.69 -26.14
N GLU A 450 19.61 -8.63 -24.94
CA GLU A 450 20.36 -7.48 -24.40
C GLU A 450 19.57 -6.18 -24.21
N GLU A 451 18.25 -6.19 -24.42
CA GLU A 451 17.37 -5.03 -24.27
C GLU A 451 16.48 -5.13 -23.03
N ASP A 452 16.33 -3.99 -22.37
CA ASP A 452 15.48 -3.78 -21.19
C ASP A 452 14.00 -3.99 -21.47
N ILE A 453 13.23 -4.48 -20.50
CA ILE A 453 11.78 -4.70 -20.60
C ILE A 453 11.03 -3.61 -19.82
N ILE A 454 10.11 -2.90 -20.49
CA ILE A 454 9.26 -1.88 -19.85
C ILE A 454 8.05 -2.56 -19.17
N ASP A 455 7.91 -2.40 -17.85
CA ASP A 455 6.84 -2.91 -16.99
C ASP A 455 6.02 -1.77 -16.38
N THR A 456 5.03 -1.31 -17.13
CA THR A 456 4.07 -0.26 -16.72
C THR A 456 2.77 -0.83 -16.16
N TYR A 457 2.66 -2.16 -15.99
CA TYR A 457 1.38 -2.82 -15.73
C TYR A 457 0.69 -2.30 -14.46
N ILE A 458 1.46 -2.19 -13.37
CA ILE A 458 0.94 -1.76 -12.06
C ILE A 458 0.53 -0.28 -12.11
N LEU A 459 1.39 0.59 -12.63
CA LEU A 459 1.05 2.00 -12.79
C LEU A 459 -0.22 2.17 -13.64
N MET A 460 -0.35 1.47 -14.77
CA MET A 460 -1.55 1.52 -15.61
C MET A 460 -2.79 1.01 -14.89
N LYS A 461 -2.66 -0.03 -14.05
CA LYS A 461 -3.76 -0.53 -13.22
C LYS A 461 -4.22 0.52 -12.21
N GLU A 462 -3.31 1.30 -11.63
CA GLU A 462 -3.64 2.39 -10.69
C GLU A 462 -4.19 3.64 -11.40
N LEU A 463 -3.56 4.06 -12.50
CA LEU A 463 -4.02 5.20 -13.31
C LEU A 463 -5.45 5.00 -13.84
N LYS A 464 -5.82 3.77 -14.22
CA LYS A 464 -7.19 3.46 -14.66
C LYS A 464 -8.26 3.65 -13.61
N LYS A 465 -7.92 3.80 -12.32
CA LYS A 465 -8.90 4.01 -11.25
C LYS A 465 -9.17 5.49 -11.00
N ILE A 466 -8.20 6.34 -11.26
CA ILE A 466 -8.31 7.79 -11.07
C ILE A 466 -8.98 8.46 -12.29
N LYS A 467 -9.61 9.61 -12.06
CA LYS A 467 -10.34 10.34 -13.13
C LYS A 467 -9.41 10.78 -14.26
N PHE A 468 -8.18 11.18 -13.92
CA PHE A 468 -7.15 11.67 -14.85
C PHE A 468 -7.00 10.81 -16.12
N ALA A 469 -6.86 9.48 -15.97
CA ALA A 469 -6.62 8.59 -17.12
C ALA A 469 -7.90 8.05 -17.78
N LYS A 470 -9.09 8.37 -17.24
CA LYS A 470 -10.39 7.94 -17.81
C LYS A 470 -10.96 8.93 -18.81
N ASN A 471 -10.45 10.16 -18.84
CA ASN A 471 -10.96 11.19 -19.73
C ASN A 471 -10.63 10.88 -21.19
N PHE A 472 -11.60 11.10 -22.08
CA PHE A 472 -11.37 11.05 -23.52
C PHE A 472 -10.35 12.11 -23.94
N LEU A 473 -9.70 11.88 -25.10
CA LEU A 473 -8.89 12.93 -25.70
C LEU A 473 -9.79 14.04 -26.21
N THR A 474 -9.35 15.27 -25.99
CA THR A 474 -9.88 16.47 -26.63
C THR A 474 -9.53 16.46 -28.12
N GLU A 475 -10.27 17.21 -28.93
CA GLU A 475 -9.98 17.37 -30.36
C GLU A 475 -8.61 18.02 -30.60
N GLU A 476 -8.18 18.88 -29.69
CA GLU A 476 -6.85 19.51 -29.75
C GLU A 476 -5.73 18.48 -29.51
N GLU A 477 -5.85 17.63 -28.48
CA GLU A 477 -4.91 16.53 -28.25
C GLU A 477 -4.86 15.58 -29.46
N LYS A 478 -6.02 15.21 -30.04
CA LYS A 478 -6.06 14.38 -31.25
C LYS A 478 -5.30 15.03 -32.42
N LYS A 479 -5.48 16.34 -32.61
CA LYS A 479 -4.83 17.11 -33.69
C LYS A 479 -3.31 17.18 -33.50
N ILE A 480 -2.83 17.42 -32.28
CA ILE A 480 -1.39 17.48 -31.95
C ILE A 480 -0.68 16.16 -32.29
N TYR A 481 -1.32 15.03 -31.97
CA TYR A 481 -0.74 13.71 -32.20
C TYR A 481 -1.13 13.10 -33.56
N HIS A 482 -1.77 13.88 -34.44
CA HIS A 482 -2.26 13.44 -35.74
C HIS A 482 -3.15 12.18 -35.70
N LEU A 483 -3.95 11.98 -34.64
CA LEU A 483 -4.80 10.80 -34.46
C LEU A 483 -6.26 11.11 -34.78
N THR A 484 -6.94 10.17 -35.43
CA THR A 484 -8.41 10.21 -35.64
C THR A 484 -9.13 9.22 -34.74
N ASP A 485 -10.44 9.37 -34.56
CA ASP A 485 -11.25 8.37 -33.84
C ASP A 485 -11.23 7.01 -34.54
N GLU A 486 -11.13 6.99 -35.87
CA GLU A 486 -10.96 5.76 -36.65
C GLU A 486 -9.64 5.06 -36.29
N ASP A 487 -8.52 5.79 -36.29
CA ASP A 487 -7.22 5.27 -35.88
C ASP A 487 -7.29 4.68 -34.46
N LEU A 488 -7.91 5.40 -33.52
CA LEU A 488 -8.05 4.96 -32.13
C LEU A 488 -8.99 3.76 -31.95
N ASN A 489 -9.93 3.54 -32.86
CA ASN A 489 -10.86 2.41 -32.81
C ASN A 489 -10.26 1.14 -33.44
N GLU A 490 -9.27 1.25 -34.32
CA GLU A 490 -8.51 0.11 -34.84
C GLU A 490 -7.54 -0.50 -33.81
N LEU A 491 -7.16 0.25 -32.77
CA LEU A 491 -6.21 -0.20 -31.76
C LEU A 491 -6.85 -1.18 -30.78
N SER A 492 -6.05 -2.13 -30.30
CA SER A 492 -6.46 -2.99 -29.18
C SER A 492 -6.66 -2.14 -27.92
N TYR A 493 -7.43 -2.64 -26.96
CA TYR A 493 -7.61 -1.97 -25.67
C TYR A 493 -6.27 -1.69 -24.96
N SER A 494 -5.30 -2.61 -25.06
CA SER A 494 -4.00 -2.46 -24.40
C SER A 494 -3.19 -1.31 -25.02
N VAL A 495 -3.06 -1.28 -26.35
CA VAL A 495 -2.34 -0.23 -27.08
C VAL A 495 -3.03 1.11 -26.90
N LYS A 496 -4.35 1.16 -27.13
CA LYS A 496 -5.16 2.37 -26.98
C LYS A 496 -4.99 2.95 -25.58
N SER A 497 -5.15 2.13 -24.54
CA SER A 497 -5.06 2.62 -23.17
C SER A 497 -3.69 3.21 -22.84
N HIS A 498 -2.57 2.62 -23.28
CA HIS A 498 -1.24 3.18 -23.04
C HIS A 498 -1.01 4.47 -23.82
N LEU A 499 -1.45 4.51 -25.09
CA LEU A 499 -1.35 5.71 -25.93
C LEU A 499 -2.13 6.88 -25.33
N LEU A 500 -3.39 6.65 -24.96
CA LEU A 500 -4.25 7.67 -24.34
C LEU A 500 -3.65 8.20 -23.04
N THR A 501 -3.19 7.31 -22.16
CA THR A 501 -2.52 7.72 -20.92
C THR A 501 -1.24 8.49 -21.19
N GLY A 502 -0.42 8.07 -22.16
CA GLY A 502 0.80 8.77 -22.56
C GLY A 502 0.54 10.19 -23.04
N ILE A 503 -0.52 10.38 -23.86
CA ILE A 503 -0.96 11.71 -24.30
C ILE A 503 -1.37 12.56 -23.10
N LYS A 504 -2.21 12.04 -22.20
CA LYS A 504 -2.64 12.79 -21.00
C LYS A 504 -1.48 13.19 -20.09
N ILE A 505 -0.51 12.30 -19.88
CA ILE A 505 0.70 12.64 -19.11
C ILE A 505 1.51 13.72 -19.84
N ASN A 506 1.66 13.63 -21.16
CA ASN A 506 2.36 14.68 -21.92
C ASN A 506 1.65 16.03 -21.83
N SER A 507 0.34 16.08 -22.00
CA SER A 507 -0.44 17.33 -21.90
C SER A 507 -0.45 17.93 -20.50
N LEU A 508 -0.26 17.11 -19.46
CA LEU A 508 0.00 17.60 -18.11
C LEU A 508 1.39 18.25 -18.04
N TYR A 509 2.42 17.55 -18.50
CA TYR A 509 3.79 18.06 -18.50
C TYR A 509 3.96 19.32 -19.35
N GLU A 510 3.36 19.38 -20.53
CA GLU A 510 3.42 20.55 -21.42
C GLU A 510 2.80 21.78 -20.75
N ALA A 511 1.65 21.63 -20.09
CA ALA A 511 1.05 22.72 -19.36
C ALA A 511 1.89 23.17 -18.15
N LEU A 512 2.56 22.24 -17.46
CA LEU A 512 3.45 22.60 -16.36
C LEU A 512 4.76 23.23 -16.86
N PHE A 513 5.28 22.80 -18.01
CA PHE A 513 6.50 23.36 -18.61
C PHE A 513 6.25 24.74 -19.19
N TYR A 514 5.34 24.84 -20.15
CA TYR A 514 5.16 26.03 -20.98
C TYR A 514 4.28 27.06 -20.29
N ASP A 515 3.15 26.64 -19.71
CA ASP A 515 2.20 27.59 -19.12
C ASP A 515 2.66 28.07 -17.74
N ASN A 516 3.42 27.24 -17.00
CA ASN A 516 3.84 27.53 -15.63
C ASN A 516 5.34 27.82 -15.47
N ASN A 517 6.13 27.68 -16.54
CA ASN A 517 7.58 27.93 -16.58
C ASN A 517 8.38 27.13 -15.54
N ILE A 518 8.02 25.84 -15.37
CA ILE A 518 8.69 24.93 -14.44
C ILE A 518 9.72 24.11 -15.22
N PRO A 519 11.03 24.24 -14.95
CA PRO A 519 12.05 23.55 -15.72
C PRO A 519 12.07 22.03 -15.44
N PHE A 520 12.39 21.25 -16.46
CA PHE A 520 12.54 19.80 -16.39
C PHE A 520 13.88 19.37 -16.96
N GLU A 521 14.56 18.48 -16.24
CA GLU A 521 15.87 17.92 -16.64
C GLU A 521 15.70 16.57 -17.36
N ASP A 522 14.65 15.80 -17.01
CA ASP A 522 14.37 14.49 -17.60
C ASP A 522 12.92 14.38 -18.11
N PHE A 523 12.77 14.01 -19.38
CA PHE A 523 11.50 13.81 -20.08
C PHE A 523 11.18 12.33 -20.32
N SER A 524 11.93 11.41 -19.72
CA SER A 524 11.80 9.97 -19.95
C SER A 524 10.44 9.42 -19.51
N PHE A 525 9.97 9.78 -18.31
CA PHE A 525 8.74 9.22 -17.74
C PHE A 525 7.49 9.55 -18.55
N LYS A 526 7.34 10.78 -19.04
CA LYS A 526 6.18 11.13 -19.87
C LYS A 526 6.18 10.41 -21.22
N ASN A 527 7.34 9.95 -21.68
CA ASN A 527 7.49 9.26 -22.97
C ASN A 527 7.50 7.73 -22.86
N ILE A 528 7.72 7.16 -21.67
CA ILE A 528 7.78 5.70 -21.48
C ILE A 528 6.49 5.00 -21.92
N MET A 529 5.33 5.66 -21.77
CA MET A 529 4.03 5.15 -22.21
C MET A 529 3.94 5.06 -23.73
N PHE A 530 4.55 5.98 -24.48
CA PHE A 530 4.63 5.90 -25.94
C PHE A 530 5.53 4.77 -26.40
N CYS A 531 6.70 4.61 -25.76
CA CYS A 531 7.58 3.47 -26.02
C CYS A 531 6.84 2.14 -25.77
N LYS A 532 6.08 2.03 -24.67
CA LYS A 532 5.31 0.82 -24.37
C LYS A 532 4.14 0.60 -25.33
N ALA A 533 3.39 1.64 -25.68
CA ALA A 533 2.31 1.55 -26.65
C ALA A 533 2.83 1.08 -28.02
N THR A 534 3.98 1.62 -28.45
CA THR A 534 4.66 1.24 -29.70
C THR A 534 5.11 -0.22 -29.66
N GLU A 535 5.74 -0.65 -28.57
CA GLU A 535 6.15 -2.04 -28.36
C GLU A 535 4.93 -2.99 -28.44
N LEU A 536 3.85 -2.70 -27.71
CA LEU A 536 2.62 -3.50 -27.74
C LEU A 536 2.01 -3.56 -29.15
N TYR A 537 1.97 -2.44 -29.86
CA TYR A 537 1.38 -2.40 -31.19
C TYR A 537 2.24 -3.15 -32.22
N MET A 538 3.56 -3.04 -32.13
CA MET A 538 4.49 -3.84 -32.92
C MET A 538 4.27 -5.34 -32.65
N ARG A 539 4.15 -5.74 -31.38
CA ARG A 539 3.93 -7.14 -31.00
C ARG A 539 2.66 -7.70 -31.64
N GLU A 540 1.55 -7.00 -31.48
CA GLU A 540 0.26 -7.38 -32.07
C GLU A 540 0.29 -7.42 -33.60
N SER A 541 1.15 -6.61 -34.23
CA SER A 541 1.19 -6.48 -35.69
C SER A 541 2.18 -7.44 -36.36
N PHE A 542 3.29 -7.80 -35.71
CA PHE A 542 4.41 -8.49 -36.36
C PHE A 542 4.78 -9.84 -35.75
N ILE A 543 4.41 -10.18 -34.51
CA ILE A 543 4.83 -11.45 -33.88
C ILE A 543 4.39 -12.66 -34.71
N SER A 544 3.12 -12.73 -35.12
CA SER A 544 2.60 -13.86 -35.89
C SER A 544 3.32 -14.01 -37.24
N VAL A 545 3.60 -12.89 -37.91
CA VAL A 545 4.37 -12.85 -39.16
C VAL A 545 5.77 -13.39 -38.92
N ILE A 546 6.49 -12.87 -37.92
CA ILE A 546 7.86 -13.27 -37.59
C ILE A 546 7.95 -14.76 -37.21
N GLN A 547 7.05 -15.23 -36.34
CA GLN A 547 7.02 -16.63 -35.91
C GLN A 547 6.68 -17.60 -37.04
N SER A 548 5.83 -17.20 -37.99
CA SER A 548 5.47 -18.04 -39.14
C SER A 548 6.60 -18.20 -40.15
N GLN A 549 7.40 -17.16 -40.37
CA GLN A 549 8.43 -17.14 -41.41
C GLN A 549 9.81 -17.56 -40.89
N PHE A 550 10.11 -17.32 -39.61
CA PHE A 550 11.45 -17.50 -39.05
C PHE A 550 11.44 -18.49 -37.89
N LYS A 551 11.88 -19.73 -38.14
CA LYS A 551 11.86 -20.83 -37.14
C LYS A 551 12.72 -20.54 -35.91
N ASP A 552 13.82 -19.80 -36.06
CA ASP A 552 14.73 -19.35 -34.99
C ASP A 552 14.12 -18.23 -34.12
N ALA A 553 12.97 -17.69 -34.51
CA ALA A 553 12.35 -16.55 -33.85
C ALA A 553 11.26 -16.93 -32.84
N LYS A 554 11.07 -18.22 -32.50
CA LYS A 554 10.12 -18.63 -31.45
C LYS A 554 10.67 -18.27 -30.07
N LYS A 555 10.17 -17.19 -29.49
CA LYS A 555 10.52 -16.71 -28.15
C LYS A 555 9.25 -16.55 -27.29
N LYS A 556 9.41 -16.38 -25.98
CA LYS A 556 8.31 -15.91 -25.12
C LYS A 556 7.87 -14.51 -25.60
N ASP A 557 6.58 -14.22 -25.59
CA ASP A 557 6.02 -12.97 -26.11
C ASP A 557 6.66 -11.70 -25.51
N ASN A 558 7.08 -11.78 -24.25
CA ASN A 558 7.75 -10.67 -23.56
C ASN A 558 9.15 -10.33 -24.09
N ASN A 559 9.74 -11.20 -24.90
CA ASN A 559 11.08 -11.04 -25.46
C ASN A 559 11.08 -10.42 -26.87
N TYR A 560 9.91 -10.10 -27.43
CA TYR A 560 9.80 -9.31 -28.66
C TYR A 560 9.82 -7.82 -28.29
N THR A 561 11.02 -7.27 -28.11
CA THR A 561 11.23 -5.83 -27.93
C THR A 561 11.17 -5.09 -29.27
N ILE A 562 11.08 -3.76 -29.23
CA ILE A 562 11.12 -2.91 -30.43
C ILE A 562 12.37 -3.23 -31.25
N GLY A 563 13.55 -3.28 -30.62
CA GLY A 563 14.81 -3.54 -31.32
C GLY A 563 14.89 -4.93 -31.95
N TYR A 564 14.41 -5.96 -31.26
CA TYR A 564 14.37 -7.31 -31.85
C TYR A 564 13.50 -7.36 -33.10
N MET A 565 12.30 -6.78 -33.05
CA MET A 565 11.37 -6.76 -34.19
C MET A 565 11.89 -5.87 -35.32
N ALA A 566 12.42 -4.68 -35.01
CA ALA A 566 13.01 -3.77 -35.99
C ALA A 566 14.18 -4.43 -36.72
N LYS A 567 15.07 -5.12 -36.00
CA LYS A 567 16.16 -5.89 -36.59
C LYS A 567 15.64 -6.99 -37.52
N LYS A 568 14.68 -7.80 -37.08
CA LYS A 568 14.10 -8.87 -37.92
C LYS A 568 13.42 -8.32 -39.18
N ILE A 569 12.76 -7.17 -39.10
CA ILE A 569 12.17 -6.49 -40.27
C ILE A 569 13.27 -6.03 -41.22
N ASN A 570 14.30 -5.34 -40.71
CA ASN A 570 15.40 -4.79 -41.51
C ASN A 570 16.23 -5.88 -42.21
N ASP A 571 16.54 -6.97 -41.51
CA ASP A 571 17.31 -8.08 -42.05
C ASP A 571 16.55 -8.85 -43.15
N ASN A 572 15.22 -8.67 -43.26
CA ASN A 572 14.35 -9.47 -44.13
C ASN A 572 13.35 -8.64 -44.95
N ILE A 573 13.70 -7.40 -45.32
CA ILE A 573 12.82 -6.47 -46.04
C ILE A 573 12.17 -7.11 -47.28
N ASP A 574 12.93 -7.85 -48.09
CA ASP A 574 12.42 -8.48 -49.32
C ASP A 574 11.33 -9.52 -49.05
N THR A 575 11.34 -10.15 -47.88
CA THR A 575 10.29 -11.09 -47.45
C THR A 575 9.02 -10.32 -47.08
N PHE A 576 9.15 -9.23 -46.31
CA PHE A 576 8.00 -8.40 -45.93
C PHE A 576 7.33 -7.71 -47.14
N ILE A 577 8.11 -7.25 -48.12
CA ILE A 577 7.58 -6.71 -49.39
C ILE A 577 6.75 -7.75 -50.13
N ARG A 578 7.29 -8.97 -50.27
CA ARG A 578 6.61 -10.08 -50.96
C ARG A 578 5.30 -10.48 -50.29
N LEU A 579 5.28 -10.53 -48.95
CA LEU A 579 4.09 -10.93 -48.19
C LEU A 579 2.99 -9.86 -48.18
N LEU A 580 3.37 -8.57 -48.22
CA LEU A 580 2.41 -7.48 -48.27
C LEU A 580 1.80 -7.33 -49.67
N ASN A 581 2.59 -7.51 -50.72
CA ASN A 581 2.19 -7.41 -52.13
C ASN A 581 1.39 -6.13 -52.46
N ASP A 582 1.94 -4.98 -52.09
CA ASP A 582 1.33 -3.66 -52.28
C ASP A 582 2.32 -2.74 -53.02
N LYS A 583 1.82 -2.03 -54.05
CA LYS A 583 2.65 -1.15 -54.89
C LYS A 583 3.14 0.09 -54.12
N TYR A 584 2.40 0.54 -53.12
CA TYR A 584 2.76 1.71 -52.31
C TYR A 584 3.93 1.38 -51.37
N TYR A 585 3.85 0.25 -50.66
CA TYR A 585 4.86 -0.20 -49.68
C TYR A 585 6.03 -0.93 -50.35
N ASN A 586 6.73 -0.21 -51.24
CA ASN A 586 7.86 -0.71 -52.01
C ASN A 586 9.18 -0.76 -51.21
N GLY A 587 10.26 -1.22 -51.83
CA GLY A 587 11.55 -1.38 -51.15
C GLY A 587 12.18 -0.09 -50.63
N ILE A 588 11.89 1.06 -51.24
CA ILE A 588 12.36 2.36 -50.74
C ILE A 588 11.62 2.68 -49.44
N TRP A 589 10.29 2.49 -49.43
CA TRP A 589 9.47 2.71 -48.24
C TRP A 589 9.95 1.85 -47.07
N TRP A 590 10.17 0.55 -47.28
CA TRP A 590 10.62 -0.35 -46.21
C TRP A 590 12.02 -0.02 -45.67
N LYS A 591 12.94 0.43 -46.54
CA LYS A 591 14.27 0.88 -46.09
C LYS A 591 14.17 2.14 -45.22
N ILE A 592 13.35 3.10 -45.63
CA ILE A 592 13.11 4.33 -44.85
C ILE A 592 12.42 3.98 -43.53
N TYR A 593 11.35 3.19 -43.58
CA TYR A 593 10.59 2.77 -42.41
C TYR A 593 11.44 1.97 -41.41
N GLY A 594 12.23 1.03 -41.92
CA GLY A 594 13.16 0.24 -41.14
C GLY A 594 14.26 1.07 -40.46
N LYS A 595 14.75 2.13 -41.11
CA LYS A 595 15.65 3.10 -40.49
C LYS A 595 14.94 3.85 -39.35
N LYS A 596 13.73 4.37 -39.57
CA LYS A 596 12.94 5.05 -38.53
C LYS A 596 12.66 4.17 -37.33
N LEU A 597 12.39 2.87 -37.54
CA LEU A 597 12.23 1.91 -36.44
C LEU A 597 13.52 1.72 -35.62
N ASN A 598 14.70 1.74 -36.26
CA ASN A 598 15.97 1.71 -35.55
C ASN A 598 16.19 3.01 -34.77
N ASP A 599 15.87 4.17 -35.35
CA ASP A 599 16.00 5.47 -34.69
C ASP A 599 15.07 5.55 -33.45
N ILE A 600 13.82 5.07 -33.56
CA ILE A 600 12.91 4.89 -32.41
C ILE A 600 13.49 3.94 -31.38
N ASN A 601 14.15 2.85 -31.80
CA ASN A 601 14.77 1.93 -30.84
C ASN A 601 15.91 2.59 -30.06
N VAL A 602 16.72 3.44 -30.71
CA VAL A 602 17.77 4.22 -30.04
C VAL A 602 17.14 5.14 -29.00
N LEU A 603 16.15 5.95 -29.40
CA LEU A 603 15.45 6.85 -28.48
C LEU A 603 14.76 6.10 -27.35
N ARG A 604 14.16 4.94 -27.63
CA ARG A 604 13.55 4.08 -26.61
C ARG A 604 14.58 3.57 -25.61
N ARG A 605 15.78 3.17 -26.06
CA ARG A 605 16.88 2.76 -25.16
C ARG A 605 17.31 3.93 -24.28
N THR A 606 17.53 5.12 -24.86
CA THR A 606 17.82 6.33 -24.08
C THR A 606 16.73 6.62 -23.06
N CYS A 607 15.46 6.55 -23.46
CA CYS A 607 14.30 6.73 -22.60
C CYS A 607 14.21 5.70 -21.47
N CYS A 608 14.85 4.53 -21.58
CA CYS A 608 14.83 3.46 -20.56
C CYS A 608 16.08 3.44 -19.68
N HIS A 609 17.13 4.16 -20.04
CA HIS A 609 18.38 4.21 -19.29
C HIS A 609 18.38 5.33 -18.25
N PRO A 610 19.28 5.28 -17.25
CA PRO A 610 19.34 6.27 -16.18
C PRO A 610 19.85 7.65 -16.63
N ASP A 611 20.36 7.74 -17.86
CA ASP A 611 20.85 8.98 -18.45
C ASP A 611 19.66 9.90 -18.80
N GLU A 612 19.87 11.21 -18.77
CA GLU A 612 18.82 12.21 -19.00
C GLU A 612 18.22 12.08 -20.41
N PHE A 613 16.90 11.91 -20.50
CA PHE A 613 16.19 11.96 -21.77
C PHE A 613 15.80 13.41 -22.05
N LEU A 614 16.53 14.06 -22.96
CA LEU A 614 16.46 15.51 -23.15
C LEU A 614 15.25 15.93 -23.99
N LEU A 615 14.93 17.24 -23.97
CA LEU A 615 13.86 17.81 -24.78
C LEU A 615 14.02 17.53 -26.29
N ALA A 616 15.27 17.51 -26.80
CA ALA A 616 15.55 17.19 -28.20
C ALA A 616 15.22 15.72 -28.52
N ASP A 617 15.48 14.80 -27.61
CA ASP A 617 15.15 13.37 -27.78
C ASP A 617 13.63 13.17 -27.77
N GLU A 618 12.91 13.89 -26.90
CA GLU A 618 11.45 13.91 -26.91
C GLU A 618 10.89 14.41 -28.24
N GLN A 619 11.37 15.56 -28.72
CA GLN A 619 10.89 16.15 -29.97
C GLN A 619 11.10 15.19 -31.14
N ASN A 620 12.28 14.55 -31.19
CA ASN A 620 12.60 13.55 -32.20
C ASN A 620 11.69 12.31 -32.09
N LEU A 621 11.44 11.82 -30.87
CA LEU A 621 10.55 10.68 -30.65
C LEU A 621 9.12 10.99 -31.09
N LYS A 622 8.58 12.16 -30.74
CA LYS A 622 7.24 12.61 -31.15
C LYS A 622 7.15 12.75 -32.67
N GLN A 623 8.14 13.40 -33.28
CA GLN A 623 8.21 13.55 -34.73
C GLN A 623 8.20 12.19 -35.44
N LEU A 624 9.05 11.24 -35.02
CA LEU A 624 9.12 9.91 -35.63
C LEU A 624 7.79 9.15 -35.45
N LEU A 625 7.22 9.14 -34.25
CA LEU A 625 6.01 8.38 -33.96
C LEU A 625 4.77 8.93 -34.67
N PHE A 626 4.58 10.25 -34.65
CA PHE A 626 3.31 10.88 -35.02
C PHE A 626 3.40 11.66 -36.33
N ASP A 627 4.35 12.59 -36.49
CA ASP A 627 4.46 13.44 -37.70
C ASP A 627 4.91 12.63 -38.91
N GLU A 628 5.83 11.69 -38.69
CA GLU A 628 6.33 10.76 -39.70
C GLU A 628 5.53 9.45 -39.77
N GLU A 629 4.43 9.39 -39.04
CA GLU A 629 3.41 8.33 -39.02
C GLU A 629 3.95 6.92 -38.75
N VAL A 630 5.09 6.75 -38.06
CA VAL A 630 5.63 5.41 -37.80
C VAL A 630 4.65 4.60 -36.95
N PHE A 631 4.03 5.21 -35.93
CA PHE A 631 3.08 4.52 -35.07
C PHE A 631 1.86 4.02 -35.86
N LYS A 632 1.28 4.84 -36.75
CA LYS A 632 0.15 4.43 -37.61
C LYS A 632 0.54 3.32 -38.58
N ASN A 633 1.74 3.39 -39.14
CA ASN A 633 2.24 2.43 -40.12
C ASN A 633 2.55 1.05 -39.53
N LEU A 634 2.53 0.88 -38.21
CA LEU A 634 2.58 -0.45 -37.57
C LEU A 634 1.45 -1.37 -38.03
N LYS A 635 0.29 -0.82 -38.44
CA LYS A 635 -0.85 -1.59 -39.00
C LYS A 635 -0.50 -2.40 -40.25
N VAL A 636 0.59 -2.04 -40.94
CA VAL A 636 1.10 -2.80 -42.09
C VAL A 636 1.38 -4.26 -41.69
N GLY A 637 1.92 -4.52 -40.50
CA GLY A 637 2.14 -5.89 -40.01
C GLY A 637 0.85 -6.71 -39.94
N ARG A 638 -0.25 -6.13 -39.45
CA ARG A 638 -1.56 -6.80 -39.43
C ARG A 638 -2.09 -7.11 -40.83
N ARG A 639 -1.83 -6.23 -41.81
CA ARG A 639 -2.18 -6.49 -43.23
C ARG A 639 -1.41 -7.69 -43.76
N ILE A 640 -0.12 -7.80 -43.44
CA ILE A 640 0.73 -8.94 -43.81
C ILE A 640 0.21 -10.24 -43.18
N ALA A 641 -0.11 -10.23 -41.89
CA ALA A 641 -0.67 -11.38 -41.19
C ALA A 641 -1.95 -11.90 -41.87
N LYS A 642 -2.87 -11.00 -42.22
CA LYS A 642 -4.10 -11.33 -42.98
C LYS A 642 -3.82 -11.92 -44.36
N ASN A 643 -2.79 -11.44 -45.06
CA ASN A 643 -2.40 -12.00 -46.35
C ASN A 643 -1.85 -13.44 -46.20
N ILE A 644 -1.04 -13.70 -45.17
CA ILE A 644 -0.53 -15.04 -44.87
C ILE A 644 -1.67 -16.02 -44.58
N GLU A 645 -2.66 -15.63 -43.76
CA GLU A 645 -3.84 -16.45 -43.48
C GLU A 645 -4.60 -16.80 -44.77
N LYS A 646 -4.82 -15.81 -45.65
CA LYS A 646 -5.47 -16.04 -46.96
C LYS A 646 -4.68 -16.98 -47.87
N LEU A 647 -3.35 -16.90 -47.86
CA LEU A 647 -2.47 -17.77 -48.64
C LEU A 647 -2.49 -19.21 -48.10
N ASN A 648 -2.48 -19.39 -46.77
CA ASN A 648 -2.55 -20.70 -46.15
C ASN A 648 -3.90 -21.39 -46.39
N ILE A 649 -5.01 -20.65 -46.40
CA ILE A 649 -6.35 -21.20 -46.72
C ILE A 649 -6.41 -21.70 -48.18
N LYS A 650 -5.74 -21.02 -49.12
CA LYS A 650 -5.67 -21.43 -50.54
C LYS A 650 -4.78 -22.63 -50.82
N CYS A 651 -3.89 -23.02 -49.91
CA CYS A 651 -3.05 -24.22 -50.06
C CYS A 651 -3.68 -25.49 -49.45
N VAL A 652 -4.78 -25.35 -48.69
CA VAL A 652 -5.50 -26.47 -48.04
C VAL A 652 -6.78 -26.85 -48.80
N GLN A 653 -7.27 -25.97 -49.68
CA GLN A 653 -8.26 -26.28 -50.73
C GLN A 653 -7.55 -26.71 -52.01
#